data_AF-A0A8T2IYI9-F1
#
_entry.id   AF-A0A8T2IYI9-F1
#
_cell.length_a   1.000
_cell.length_b   1.000
_cell.length_c   1.000
_cell.angle_alpha   90.00
_cell.angle_beta   90.00
_cell.angle_gamma   90.00
#
_symmetry.space_group_name_H-M   'P 1'
#
loop_
_entity.id
_entity.type
_entity.pdbx_description
1 polymer ?
#
loop_
_entity_poly.entity_id
_entity_poly.type
_entity_poly.pdbx_seq_one_letter_code
_entity_poly.pdbx_strand_id
1 'polypeptide(L)'
;MAEEGGSGETGPVELQCTTGTLSPGRAPEFCKSADPESQKAELGELLKTPLRKGDEWYLIDSRWFKQWKKYVGFDSWDMYKIGESSLYPGPVDNSGLFSDPETQALKEHLIDELDYMLVPTEAWMKLMNWYGCVEGQQPIVRKVVEHGLFVKNCKVEVYLIELKLCEDSDPDNLITRHFSKADTIDTIEKEMRNIFNISPEKETRLWNRYMTNTYEQLTKPDNTVQDAGLYQGQVLVIEQRNADGTWPRQSQTKSSTATSRNFTTSGKSSSSYSSSSSPSSTMTNGDSSTYALNNSSNTSKGGYTPPYSSYNYREPSSHPGLCGLSNLGNTCFMNSALQCLSNTPPLTRYFLSDEYKKEINRENPLGMRGEIAVAYAELIRQIWSGENSYVAPRMFKTQVGRFAPQFSGYQQQDSQELLAFLLDGLHEDLNRVKKKPYLELKDANGRPDSVVAAEAWDNHLRRNNSIIVDIFHGLFKSTLVCPECSKVSVTFDPFCYLTLPLPMKKDRTMEVFLVRSDPLCRPKQYRLTVPKMGVVGDLCSALSKLSEVPAENMVVTDVYNHHFHKIFQMDEMLNHIMEKDDLFVYEVKTGKSDDLEWITLPICFRERRYRQATTAGTILFGQPLMVSVPKHNVTSDDLYEIVLGRLQRYIKYPESKVYSCLSSDNRTCNGSNGTYEDEEMNHQEEDQEEAPEDFNEQSDESVEDENSEGGCSPCNKMPKKAQDCRKRLFTFSLVNSYATSEVGSIPSEGFLKLNSFSTVAIDWDTETKKLFYDDQEAEVN
;
A
#
# COMPACT_ATOMS: atom_id res chain seq x y z
N MET A 1 -3.08 17.29 -73.46
CA MET A 1 -3.89 16.10 -73.18
C MET A 1 -3.89 15.91 -71.68
N ALA A 2 -5.09 16.09 -71.09
CA ALA A 2 -5.63 15.81 -69.75
C ALA A 2 -4.72 15.23 -68.64
N GLU A 3 -4.91 15.50 -67.33
CA GLU A 3 -5.82 16.35 -66.52
C GLU A 3 -5.29 16.35 -65.06
N GLU A 4 -5.48 17.47 -64.36
CA GLU A 4 -5.79 17.72 -62.91
C GLU A 4 -5.07 16.90 -61.79
N GLY A 5 -4.49 17.46 -60.72
CA GLY A 5 -4.51 18.80 -60.13
C GLY A 5 -5.58 18.95 -59.03
N GLY A 6 -5.24 18.79 -57.75
CA GLY A 6 -6.18 19.11 -56.65
C GLY A 6 -5.69 18.82 -55.23
N SER A 7 -5.29 19.87 -54.52
CA SER A 7 -4.99 19.99 -53.09
C SER A 7 -6.23 19.93 -52.19
N GLY A 8 -6.10 19.49 -50.94
CA GLY A 8 -7.13 19.65 -49.91
C GLY A 8 -6.60 19.51 -48.48
N GLU A 9 -6.57 20.63 -47.76
CA GLU A 9 -6.33 20.74 -46.31
C GLU A 9 -7.51 20.16 -45.51
N THR A 10 -7.25 19.52 -44.37
CA THR A 10 -8.28 19.07 -43.42
C THR A 10 -8.16 19.84 -42.11
N GLY A 11 -9.13 20.71 -41.84
CA GLY A 11 -9.43 21.25 -40.51
C GLY A 11 -10.32 20.30 -39.69
N PRO A 12 -10.56 20.59 -38.39
CA PRO A 12 -11.25 19.70 -37.46
C PRO A 12 -12.78 19.76 -37.64
N VAL A 13 -13.43 18.60 -37.55
CA VAL A 13 -14.88 18.43 -37.71
C VAL A 13 -15.56 18.54 -36.34
N GLU A 14 -16.36 19.59 -36.15
CA GLU A 14 -17.38 19.67 -35.10
C GLU A 14 -18.59 18.79 -35.45
N LEU A 15 -19.05 17.95 -34.52
CA LEU A 15 -20.27 17.16 -34.64
C LEU A 15 -21.46 17.91 -34.01
N GLN A 16 -22.41 18.34 -34.85
CA GLN A 16 -23.69 18.89 -34.44
C GLN A 16 -24.67 17.78 -34.02
N CYS A 17 -25.26 17.89 -32.83
CA CYS A 17 -26.44 17.11 -32.42
C CYS A 17 -27.70 17.65 -33.12
N THR A 18 -28.36 16.82 -33.92
CA THR A 18 -29.72 17.08 -34.40
C THR A 18 -30.75 16.32 -33.58
N THR A 19 -31.67 17.06 -32.98
CA THR A 19 -32.87 16.60 -32.27
C THR A 19 -33.90 15.99 -33.22
N GLY A 20 -34.38 14.77 -32.93
CA GLY A 20 -35.52 14.15 -33.61
C GLY A 20 -36.35 13.32 -32.62
N THR A 21 -37.54 13.81 -32.28
CA THR A 21 -38.59 13.14 -31.49
C THR A 21 -39.20 11.95 -32.23
N LEU A 22 -39.28 10.77 -31.61
CA LEU A 22 -40.19 9.66 -31.96
C LEU A 22 -40.52 8.78 -30.73
N SER A 23 -41.72 8.20 -30.76
CA SER A 23 -42.58 7.63 -29.72
C SER A 23 -42.05 6.47 -28.85
N PRO A 24 -42.66 6.17 -27.68
CA PRO A 24 -42.16 5.19 -26.72
C PRO A 24 -42.61 3.77 -27.05
N GLY A 25 -41.66 2.83 -27.12
CA GLY A 25 -41.97 1.41 -27.22
C GLY A 25 -41.08 0.61 -28.17
N ARG A 26 -39.76 0.61 -27.97
CA ARG A 26 -38.87 -0.45 -28.45
C ARG A 26 -37.58 -0.44 -27.65
N ALA A 27 -37.21 -1.59 -27.06
CA ALA A 27 -35.88 -1.77 -26.48
C ALA A 27 -34.82 -1.54 -27.57
N PRO A 28 -33.67 -0.92 -27.26
CA PRO A 28 -32.65 -0.66 -28.25
C PRO A 28 -32.09 -1.98 -28.80
N GLU A 29 -32.18 -2.16 -30.12
CA GLU A 29 -31.54 -3.26 -30.84
C GLU A 29 -30.02 -3.06 -30.78
N PHE A 30 -29.32 -3.90 -30.02
CA PHE A 30 -27.86 -3.95 -30.04
C PHE A 30 -27.37 -4.51 -31.38
N CYS A 31 -26.43 -3.79 -32.00
CA CYS A 31 -25.77 -4.16 -33.25
C CYS A 31 -25.11 -5.55 -33.11
N LYS A 32 -25.22 -6.41 -34.13
CA LYS A 32 -24.71 -7.79 -34.10
C LYS A 32 -23.25 -7.84 -33.63
N SER A 33 -23.01 -8.24 -32.39
CA SER A 33 -21.66 -8.51 -31.88
C SER A 33 -21.01 -9.61 -32.72
N ALA A 34 -19.73 -9.45 -33.06
CA ALA A 34 -18.96 -10.52 -33.71
C ALA A 34 -19.02 -11.79 -32.83
N ASP A 35 -18.95 -12.97 -33.46
CA ASP A 35 -18.91 -14.22 -32.69
C ASP A 35 -17.67 -14.27 -31.78
N PRO A 36 -17.71 -15.02 -30.66
CA PRO A 36 -16.62 -15.01 -29.68
C PRO A 36 -15.24 -15.38 -30.26
N GLU A 37 -15.18 -16.21 -31.29
CA GLU A 37 -13.92 -16.62 -31.93
C GLU A 37 -13.34 -15.47 -32.77
N SER A 38 -14.18 -14.78 -33.55
CA SER A 38 -13.80 -13.56 -34.27
C SER A 38 -13.35 -12.46 -33.31
N GLN A 39 -14.04 -12.28 -32.17
CA GLN A 39 -13.63 -11.30 -31.15
C GLN A 39 -12.24 -11.62 -30.60
N LYS A 40 -11.97 -12.88 -30.26
CA LYS A 40 -10.66 -13.33 -29.77
C LYS A 40 -9.56 -13.05 -30.79
N ALA A 41 -9.78 -13.36 -32.07
CA ALA A 41 -8.79 -13.15 -33.12
C ALA A 41 -8.52 -11.66 -33.35
N GLU A 42 -9.57 -10.85 -33.51
CA GLU A 42 -9.45 -9.42 -33.78
C GLU A 42 -8.78 -8.67 -32.62
N LEU A 43 -9.21 -8.91 -31.38
CA LEU A 43 -8.59 -8.26 -30.22
C LEU A 43 -7.21 -8.81 -29.90
N GLY A 44 -6.98 -10.11 -30.13
CA GLY A 44 -5.70 -10.76 -29.87
C GLY A 44 -4.55 -10.17 -30.69
N GLU A 45 -4.79 -9.76 -31.94
CA GLU A 45 -3.79 -9.06 -32.74
C GLU A 45 -3.62 -7.60 -32.31
N LEU A 46 -4.72 -6.91 -31.98
CA LEU A 46 -4.65 -5.51 -31.55
C LEU A 46 -3.92 -5.34 -30.21
N LEU A 47 -4.03 -6.28 -29.28
CA LEU A 47 -3.32 -6.22 -28.00
C LEU A 47 -1.79 -6.35 -28.14
N LYS A 48 -1.29 -6.79 -29.31
CA LYS A 48 0.16 -6.83 -29.62
C LYS A 48 0.68 -5.52 -30.22
N THR A 49 -0.16 -4.49 -30.34
CA THR A 49 0.22 -3.20 -30.92
C THR A 49 1.38 -2.59 -30.13
N PRO A 50 2.52 -2.25 -30.77
CA PRO A 50 3.65 -1.64 -30.07
C PRO A 50 3.32 -0.20 -29.67
N LEU A 51 3.77 0.21 -28.49
CA LEU A 51 3.59 1.58 -27.98
C LEU A 51 4.40 2.58 -28.80
N ARG A 52 3.76 3.63 -29.33
CA ARG A 52 4.43 4.76 -29.98
C ARG A 52 4.09 6.07 -29.29
N LYS A 53 5.08 6.96 -29.18
CA LYS A 53 4.91 8.28 -28.54
C LYS A 53 3.74 9.03 -29.17
N GLY A 54 2.83 9.51 -28.32
CA GLY A 54 1.65 10.26 -28.73
C GLY A 54 0.40 9.41 -28.97
N ASP A 55 0.52 8.08 -29.07
CA ASP A 55 -0.63 7.20 -29.21
C ASP A 55 -1.53 7.28 -27.98
N GLU A 56 -2.83 7.12 -28.21
CA GLU A 56 -3.84 7.05 -27.16
C GLU A 56 -4.18 5.59 -26.84
N TRP A 57 -4.25 5.31 -25.53
CA TRP A 57 -4.56 4.00 -24.98
C TRP A 57 -5.63 4.15 -23.91
N TYR A 58 -6.46 3.14 -23.76
CA TYR A 58 -7.64 3.17 -22.90
C TYR A 58 -7.49 2.17 -21.76
N LEU A 59 -7.93 2.56 -20.57
CA LEU A 59 -7.99 1.68 -19.41
C LEU A 59 -9.34 0.96 -19.36
N ILE A 60 -9.28 -0.33 -19.07
CA ILE A 60 -10.45 -1.19 -18.83
C ILE A 60 -10.28 -1.88 -17.48
N ASP A 61 -11.31 -1.88 -16.63
CA ASP A 61 -11.31 -2.61 -15.36
C ASP A 61 -10.98 -4.10 -15.61
N SER A 62 -9.98 -4.59 -14.87
CA SER A 62 -9.47 -5.95 -15.08
C SER A 62 -10.52 -7.01 -14.81
N ARG A 63 -11.52 -6.74 -13.95
CA ARG A 63 -12.62 -7.66 -13.64
C ARG A 63 -13.50 -7.87 -14.88
N TRP A 64 -13.88 -6.77 -15.53
CA TRP A 64 -14.65 -6.82 -16.76
C TRP A 64 -13.84 -7.52 -17.87
N PHE A 65 -12.57 -7.15 -18.03
CA PHE A 65 -11.72 -7.72 -19.07
C PHE A 65 -11.44 -9.22 -18.86
N LYS A 66 -11.22 -9.67 -17.61
CA LYS A 66 -11.06 -11.09 -17.27
C LYS A 66 -12.35 -11.87 -17.55
N GLN A 67 -13.51 -11.27 -17.31
CA GLN A 67 -14.80 -11.88 -17.64
C GLN A 67 -14.98 -12.03 -19.16
N TRP A 68 -14.63 -10.99 -19.94
CA TRP A 68 -14.60 -11.06 -21.40
C TRP A 68 -13.64 -12.16 -21.89
N LYS A 69 -12.43 -12.25 -21.35
CA LYS A 69 -11.47 -13.32 -21.70
C LYS A 69 -12.02 -14.72 -21.46
N LYS A 70 -12.80 -14.94 -20.39
CA LYS A 70 -13.49 -16.22 -20.15
C LYS A 70 -14.59 -16.47 -21.18
N TYR A 71 -15.39 -15.45 -21.50
CA TYR A 71 -16.47 -15.53 -22.47
C TYR A 71 -15.99 -15.93 -23.87
N VAL A 72 -14.88 -15.35 -24.34
CA VAL A 72 -14.30 -15.63 -25.66
C VAL A 72 -13.26 -16.76 -25.68
N GLY A 73 -12.94 -17.33 -24.52
CA GLY A 73 -11.90 -18.36 -24.39
C GLY A 73 -10.51 -17.84 -24.78
N PHE A 74 -10.14 -16.61 -24.39
CA PHE A 74 -8.88 -15.97 -24.74
C PHE A 74 -7.67 -16.74 -24.19
N ASP A 75 -7.68 -17.07 -22.89
CA ASP A 75 -6.61 -17.79 -22.17
C ASP A 75 -6.94 -19.26 -21.83
N SER A 76 -8.21 -19.69 -22.01
CA SER A 76 -8.73 -20.95 -21.46
C SER A 76 -8.51 -22.17 -22.36
N TRP A 77 -8.23 -23.32 -21.73
CA TRP A 77 -8.22 -24.66 -22.33
C TRP A 77 -9.60 -25.35 -22.30
N ASP A 78 -10.54 -24.84 -21.50
CA ASP A 78 -11.90 -25.35 -21.39
C ASP A 78 -12.79 -24.77 -22.50
N MET A 79 -12.77 -25.43 -23.67
CA MET A 79 -13.51 -24.99 -24.87
C MET A 79 -15.03 -25.14 -24.77
N TYR A 80 -15.54 -25.80 -23.71
CA TYR A 80 -16.96 -26.16 -23.61
C TYR A 80 -17.88 -25.02 -23.12
N LYS A 81 -17.31 -23.93 -22.59
CA LYS A 81 -18.08 -22.79 -22.04
C LYS A 81 -17.99 -21.50 -22.85
N ILE A 82 -17.31 -21.52 -24.00
CA ILE A 82 -17.14 -20.34 -24.86
C ILE A 82 -18.50 -19.90 -25.40
N GLY A 83 -18.81 -18.61 -25.27
CA GLY A 83 -20.06 -18.03 -25.75
C GLY A 83 -21.30 -18.28 -24.88
N GLU A 84 -21.16 -18.94 -23.72
CA GLU A 84 -22.29 -19.12 -22.79
C GLU A 84 -22.81 -17.77 -22.26
N SER A 85 -24.14 -17.64 -22.17
CA SER A 85 -24.80 -16.44 -21.62
C SER A 85 -24.43 -16.16 -20.17
N SER A 86 -24.12 -17.21 -19.40
CA SER A 86 -23.66 -17.13 -18.00
C SER A 86 -22.32 -16.38 -17.85
N LEU A 87 -21.51 -16.35 -18.90
CA LEU A 87 -20.19 -15.72 -18.92
C LEU A 87 -20.17 -14.37 -19.63
N TYR A 88 -21.30 -13.93 -20.18
CA TYR A 88 -21.40 -12.65 -20.90
C TYR A 88 -20.97 -11.48 -19.98
N PRO A 89 -19.98 -10.66 -20.39
CA PRO A 89 -19.39 -9.65 -19.51
C PRO A 89 -20.29 -8.42 -19.28
N GLY A 90 -21.34 -8.23 -20.08
CA GLY A 90 -22.16 -7.01 -20.03
C GLY A 90 -21.43 -5.79 -20.62
N PRO A 91 -22.02 -4.59 -20.49
CA PRO A 91 -21.39 -3.33 -20.89
C PRO A 91 -20.07 -3.11 -20.15
N VAL A 92 -19.11 -2.44 -20.81
CA VAL A 92 -17.83 -2.09 -20.19
C VAL A 92 -18.10 -1.22 -18.96
N ASP A 93 -17.65 -1.70 -17.79
CA ASP A 93 -17.82 -1.03 -16.50
C ASP A 93 -16.46 -0.71 -15.88
N ASN A 94 -16.11 0.57 -15.89
CA ASN A 94 -14.90 1.11 -15.29
C ASN A 94 -15.13 1.73 -13.90
N SER A 95 -16.33 1.57 -13.31
CA SER A 95 -16.67 2.16 -12.01
C SER A 95 -15.70 1.80 -10.89
N GLY A 96 -15.09 0.61 -10.94
CA GLY A 96 -14.07 0.17 -9.98
C GLY A 96 -12.79 0.99 -9.98
N LEU A 97 -12.50 1.68 -11.08
CA LEU A 97 -11.29 2.47 -11.27
C LEU A 97 -11.46 3.91 -10.77
N PHE A 98 -12.69 4.37 -10.49
CA PHE A 98 -12.95 5.75 -10.07
C PHE A 98 -12.95 5.90 -8.54
N SER A 99 -12.27 6.93 -8.02
CA SER A 99 -12.32 7.31 -6.61
C SER A 99 -13.60 8.05 -6.26
N ASP A 100 -14.18 8.75 -7.23
CA ASP A 100 -15.41 9.50 -7.11
C ASP A 100 -16.31 9.23 -8.34
N PRO A 101 -17.54 8.72 -8.14
CA PRO A 101 -18.48 8.42 -9.22
C PRO A 101 -18.92 9.65 -10.04
N GLU A 102 -18.97 10.84 -9.44
CA GLU A 102 -19.48 12.04 -10.11
C GLU A 102 -18.41 12.68 -11.00
N THR A 103 -17.21 12.90 -10.47
CA THR A 103 -16.10 13.47 -11.22
C THR A 103 -15.39 12.46 -12.11
N GLN A 104 -15.61 11.16 -11.89
CA GLN A 104 -14.90 10.05 -12.55
C GLN A 104 -13.38 10.18 -12.44
N ALA A 105 -12.92 10.75 -11.33
CA ALA A 105 -11.50 10.84 -11.01
C ALA A 105 -10.93 9.43 -10.83
N LEU A 106 -9.79 9.14 -11.46
CA LEU A 106 -9.14 7.84 -11.37
C LEU A 106 -8.56 7.65 -9.96
N LYS A 107 -8.80 6.49 -9.34
CA LYS A 107 -8.13 6.10 -8.08
C LYS A 107 -6.62 6.17 -8.25
N GLU A 108 -5.93 6.55 -7.20
CA GLU A 108 -4.48 6.51 -7.16
C GLU A 108 -3.97 5.07 -6.98
N HIS A 109 -2.71 4.85 -7.36
CA HIS A 109 -1.98 3.59 -7.13
C HIS A 109 -2.55 2.34 -7.81
N LEU A 110 -3.44 2.47 -8.81
CA LEU A 110 -3.86 1.33 -9.63
C LEU A 110 -2.66 0.71 -10.37
N ILE A 111 -2.63 -0.62 -10.40
CA ILE A 111 -1.55 -1.43 -10.95
C ILE A 111 -1.99 -2.03 -12.29
N ASP A 112 -1.14 -1.86 -13.31
CA ASP A 112 -1.32 -2.44 -14.65
C ASP A 112 -1.40 -3.98 -14.58
N GLU A 113 -2.26 -4.58 -15.39
CA GLU A 113 -2.64 -6.01 -15.42
C GLU A 113 -3.31 -6.58 -14.16
N LEU A 114 -3.25 -5.89 -13.02
CA LEU A 114 -3.92 -6.27 -11.80
C LEU A 114 -5.30 -5.63 -11.68
N ASP A 115 -5.35 -4.30 -11.73
CA ASP A 115 -6.56 -3.49 -11.52
C ASP A 115 -7.19 -3.06 -12.84
N TYR A 116 -6.37 -2.74 -13.84
CA TYR A 116 -6.82 -2.38 -15.18
C TYR A 116 -5.97 -3.06 -16.26
N MET A 117 -6.51 -3.09 -17.48
CA MET A 117 -5.80 -3.50 -18.69
C MET A 117 -5.72 -2.31 -19.65
N LEU A 118 -4.59 -2.16 -20.32
CA LEU A 118 -4.38 -1.16 -21.36
C LEU A 118 -4.71 -1.73 -22.74
N VAL A 119 -5.54 -1.01 -23.50
CA VAL A 119 -5.88 -1.40 -24.88
C VAL A 119 -5.67 -0.22 -25.84
N PRO A 120 -5.22 -0.45 -27.09
CA PRO A 120 -5.10 0.61 -28.08
C PRO A 120 -6.49 1.11 -28.54
N THR A 121 -6.54 2.30 -29.15
CA THR A 121 -7.79 2.93 -29.64
C THR A 121 -8.67 1.99 -30.45
N GLU A 122 -8.11 1.24 -31.38
CA GLU A 122 -8.89 0.33 -32.24
C GLU A 122 -9.55 -0.81 -31.43
N ALA A 123 -8.87 -1.33 -30.42
CA ALA A 123 -9.42 -2.37 -29.55
C ALA A 123 -10.53 -1.82 -28.66
N TRP A 124 -10.35 -0.61 -28.12
CA TRP A 124 -11.37 0.09 -27.36
C TRP A 124 -12.64 0.31 -28.20
N MET A 125 -12.50 0.81 -29.43
CA MET A 125 -13.63 1.03 -30.33
C MET A 125 -14.41 -0.25 -30.64
N LYS A 126 -13.71 -1.39 -30.82
CA LYS A 126 -14.35 -2.70 -31.02
C LYS A 126 -15.14 -3.14 -29.80
N LEU A 127 -14.55 -3.05 -28.61
CA LEU A 127 -15.23 -3.41 -27.36
C LEU A 127 -16.46 -2.53 -27.12
N MET A 128 -16.35 -1.23 -27.39
CA MET A 128 -17.48 -0.29 -27.33
C MET A 128 -18.59 -0.63 -28.33
N ASN A 129 -18.23 -1.06 -29.54
CA ASN A 129 -19.22 -1.46 -30.55
C ASN A 129 -19.91 -2.79 -30.19
N TRP A 130 -19.21 -3.72 -29.55
CA TRP A 130 -19.75 -5.04 -29.19
C TRP A 130 -20.55 -5.04 -27.88
N TYR A 131 -20.14 -4.26 -26.89
CA TYR A 131 -20.66 -4.32 -25.53
C TYR A 131 -21.23 -2.99 -25.03
N GLY A 132 -20.86 -1.86 -25.63
CA GLY A 132 -21.14 -0.53 -25.08
C GLY A 132 -20.42 -0.27 -23.76
N CYS A 133 -20.76 0.82 -23.10
CA CYS A 133 -20.32 1.13 -21.74
C CYS A 133 -21.53 1.38 -20.84
N VAL A 134 -21.31 1.33 -19.53
CA VAL A 134 -22.31 1.76 -18.54
C VAL A 134 -22.67 3.24 -18.79
N GLU A 135 -23.97 3.54 -18.72
CA GLU A 135 -24.50 4.88 -18.99
C GLU A 135 -23.87 5.93 -18.07
N GLY A 136 -23.43 7.04 -18.67
CA GLY A 136 -22.77 8.15 -17.97
C GLY A 136 -21.26 8.01 -17.79
N GLN A 137 -20.66 6.84 -17.99
CA GLN A 137 -19.20 6.68 -17.88
C GLN A 137 -18.46 7.20 -19.13
N GLN A 138 -17.37 7.93 -18.91
CA GLN A 138 -16.48 8.40 -19.95
C GLN A 138 -15.29 7.44 -20.17
N PRO A 139 -14.77 7.34 -21.40
CA PRO A 139 -13.55 6.56 -21.67
C PRO A 139 -12.35 7.08 -20.87
N ILE A 140 -11.60 6.18 -20.24
CA ILE A 140 -10.38 6.53 -19.50
C ILE A 140 -9.20 6.48 -20.48
N VAL A 141 -8.96 7.58 -21.19
CA VAL A 141 -7.88 7.70 -22.19
C VAL A 141 -6.58 8.22 -21.56
N ARG A 142 -5.45 7.68 -21.99
CA ARG A 142 -4.09 8.09 -21.60
C ARG A 142 -3.15 8.09 -22.80
N LYS A 143 -2.13 8.93 -22.74
CA LYS A 143 -1.15 9.09 -23.82
C LYS A 143 0.11 8.27 -23.55
N VAL A 144 0.69 7.77 -24.63
CA VAL A 144 2.01 7.15 -24.59
C VAL A 144 3.07 8.24 -24.58
N VAL A 145 3.92 8.20 -23.56
CA VAL A 145 5.06 9.10 -23.42
C VAL A 145 6.37 8.33 -23.48
N GLU A 146 7.43 9.02 -23.85
CA GLU A 146 8.78 8.49 -23.73
C GLU A 146 9.23 8.58 -22.28
N HIS A 147 9.59 7.43 -21.72
CA HIS A 147 9.99 7.28 -20.34
C HIS A 147 11.41 6.69 -20.25
N GLY A 148 12.26 7.30 -19.42
CA GLY A 148 13.62 6.83 -19.15
C GLY A 148 14.67 7.94 -19.28
N LEU A 149 15.69 7.90 -18.43
CA LEU A 149 16.72 8.96 -18.36
C LEU A 149 17.80 8.85 -19.46
N PHE A 150 17.92 7.69 -20.11
CA PHE A 150 19.00 7.42 -21.08
C PHE A 150 18.52 6.64 -22.31
N VAL A 151 17.76 5.56 -22.10
CA VAL A 151 17.02 4.87 -23.16
C VAL A 151 15.55 5.25 -22.97
N LYS A 152 14.98 5.93 -23.96
CA LYS A 152 13.59 6.35 -23.96
C LYS A 152 12.74 5.17 -24.43
N ASN A 153 11.96 4.59 -23.52
CA ASN A 153 10.97 3.56 -23.83
C ASN A 153 9.59 4.18 -23.84
N CYS A 154 8.75 3.80 -24.81
CA CYS A 154 7.36 4.25 -24.82
C CYS A 154 6.56 3.54 -23.73
N LYS A 155 5.86 4.30 -22.88
CA LYS A 155 4.96 3.79 -21.85
C LYS A 155 3.68 4.65 -21.79
N VAL A 156 2.53 4.03 -21.57
CA VAL A 156 1.29 4.77 -21.29
C VAL A 156 1.43 5.49 -19.94
N GLU A 157 1.30 6.82 -19.95
CA GLU A 157 1.35 7.62 -18.73
C GLU A 157 -0.04 7.67 -18.09
N VAL A 158 -0.27 6.80 -17.11
CA VAL A 158 -1.57 6.70 -16.43
C VAL A 158 -1.77 7.79 -15.39
N TYR A 159 -0.71 8.19 -14.69
CA TYR A 159 -0.73 9.26 -13.70
C TYR A 159 0.26 10.34 -14.08
N LEU A 160 -0.21 11.58 -14.07
CA LEU A 160 0.63 12.77 -14.15
C LEU A 160 1.33 12.99 -12.80
N ILE A 161 2.47 13.67 -12.85
CA ILE A 161 3.20 14.06 -11.64
C ILE A 161 2.54 15.31 -11.07
N GLU A 162 2.10 15.21 -9.82
CA GLU A 162 1.68 16.37 -9.04
C GLU A 162 2.92 17.15 -8.57
N LEU A 163 2.98 18.45 -8.88
CA LEU A 163 3.99 19.38 -8.37
C LEU A 163 3.30 20.54 -7.64
N LYS A 164 3.92 21.00 -6.55
CA LYS A 164 3.45 22.13 -5.75
C LYS A 164 4.29 23.36 -6.10
N LEU A 165 3.64 24.41 -6.56
CA LEU A 165 4.28 25.59 -7.13
C LEU A 165 4.07 26.78 -6.18
N CYS A 166 5.11 27.55 -5.89
CA CYS A 166 4.98 28.83 -5.16
C CYS A 166 5.99 29.89 -5.63
N GLU A 167 5.74 31.14 -5.27
CA GLU A 167 6.71 32.23 -5.43
C GLU A 167 7.65 32.31 -4.23
N ASP A 168 8.88 32.78 -4.44
CA ASP A 168 9.82 33.01 -3.35
C ASP A 168 9.33 34.05 -2.33
N SER A 169 8.55 35.03 -2.78
CA SER A 169 7.96 36.07 -1.92
C SER A 169 6.83 35.56 -1.03
N ASP A 170 6.20 34.44 -1.40
CA ASP A 170 5.08 33.83 -0.68
C ASP A 170 5.20 32.29 -0.70
N PRO A 171 6.13 31.73 0.09
CA PRO A 171 6.42 30.31 0.08
C PRO A 171 5.32 29.43 0.68
N ASP A 172 4.33 30.02 1.35
CA ASP A 172 3.20 29.35 1.98
C ASP A 172 2.01 29.19 1.01
N ASN A 173 1.91 30.03 -0.02
CA ASN A 173 0.91 29.91 -1.09
C ASN A 173 1.30 28.82 -2.11
N LEU A 174 1.05 27.56 -1.74
CA LEU A 174 1.32 26.40 -2.59
C LEU A 174 0.14 26.10 -3.53
N ILE A 175 0.40 26.19 -4.83
CA ILE A 175 -0.57 25.86 -5.88
C ILE A 175 -0.20 24.53 -6.52
N THR A 176 -1.12 23.57 -6.47
CA THR A 176 -0.91 22.24 -7.04
C THR A 176 -1.21 22.22 -8.55
N ARG A 177 -0.31 21.64 -9.33
CA ARG A 177 -0.45 21.39 -10.77
C ARG A 177 0.04 20.00 -11.15
N HIS A 178 -0.48 19.49 -12.26
CA HIS A 178 -0.14 18.17 -12.77
C HIS A 178 0.64 18.31 -14.08
N PHE A 179 1.76 17.61 -14.19
CA PHE A 179 2.64 17.64 -15.35
C PHE A 179 2.95 16.23 -15.85
N SER A 180 3.16 16.10 -17.15
CA SER A 180 3.71 14.87 -17.73
C SER A 180 5.17 14.71 -17.32
N LYS A 181 5.64 13.46 -17.19
CA LYS A 181 7.06 13.14 -17.07
C LYS A 181 7.89 13.64 -18.25
N ALA A 182 7.25 13.84 -19.40
CA ALA A 182 7.86 14.34 -20.62
C ALA A 182 7.80 15.88 -20.76
N ASP A 183 7.05 16.57 -19.91
CA ASP A 183 7.04 18.05 -19.91
C ASP A 183 8.42 18.57 -19.50
N THR A 184 8.83 19.70 -20.06
CA THR A 184 10.14 20.30 -19.78
C THR A 184 10.08 21.25 -18.59
N ILE A 185 11.25 21.54 -18.01
CA ILE A 185 11.38 22.58 -16.99
C ILE A 185 10.92 23.95 -17.52
N ASP A 186 11.14 24.25 -18.81
CA ASP A 186 10.61 25.44 -19.47
C ASP A 186 9.07 25.49 -19.48
N THR A 187 8.41 24.35 -19.74
CA THR A 187 6.94 24.24 -19.65
C THR A 187 6.44 24.58 -18.25
N ILE A 188 7.12 24.06 -17.21
CA ILE A 188 6.78 24.33 -15.81
C ILE A 188 7.01 25.81 -15.48
N GLU A 189 8.12 26.41 -15.90
CA GLU A 189 8.41 27.83 -15.67
C GLU A 189 7.35 28.73 -16.32
N LYS A 190 6.95 28.44 -17.57
CA LYS A 190 5.88 29.17 -18.27
C LYS A 190 4.54 29.08 -17.53
N GLU A 191 4.19 27.91 -17.03
CA GLU A 191 2.98 27.71 -16.24
C GLU A 191 3.06 28.49 -14.91
N MET A 192 4.20 28.47 -14.22
CA MET A 192 4.41 29.28 -13.00
C MET A 192 4.31 30.78 -13.29
N ARG A 193 4.90 31.26 -14.38
CA ARG A 193 4.79 32.67 -14.79
C ARG A 193 3.33 33.08 -15.04
N ASN A 194 2.54 32.20 -15.64
CA ASN A 194 1.11 32.42 -15.85
C ASN A 194 0.34 32.45 -14.51
N ILE A 195 0.54 31.45 -13.65
CA ILE A 195 -0.12 31.34 -12.35
C ILE A 195 0.16 32.57 -11.46
N PHE A 196 1.41 33.02 -11.45
CA PHE A 196 1.87 34.10 -10.58
C PHE A 196 1.93 35.47 -11.27
N ASN A 197 1.36 35.61 -12.48
CA ASN A 197 1.31 36.85 -13.26
C ASN A 197 2.68 37.54 -13.42
N ILE A 198 3.73 36.75 -13.70
CA ILE A 198 5.10 37.23 -13.90
C ILE A 198 5.28 37.60 -15.38
N SER A 199 5.68 38.84 -15.66
CA SER A 199 5.82 39.29 -17.04
C SER A 199 7.01 38.61 -17.77
N PRO A 200 6.92 38.42 -19.11
CA PRO A 200 7.91 37.65 -19.86
C PRO A 200 9.29 38.33 -19.93
N GLU A 201 9.34 39.66 -19.81
CA GLU A 201 10.59 40.43 -19.73
C GLU A 201 11.31 40.34 -18.37
N LYS A 202 10.68 39.81 -17.32
CA LYS A 202 11.34 39.57 -16.04
C LYS A 202 12.17 38.29 -16.07
N GLU A 203 13.43 38.40 -15.67
CA GLU A 203 14.29 37.24 -15.40
C GLU A 203 13.80 36.49 -14.15
N THR A 204 13.73 35.17 -14.26
CA THR A 204 13.36 34.28 -13.14
C THR A 204 14.39 33.17 -12.96
N ARG A 205 14.40 32.58 -11.77
CA ARG A 205 15.10 31.33 -11.48
C ARG A 205 14.11 30.34 -10.90
N LEU A 206 14.17 29.12 -11.39
CA LEU A 206 13.39 28.03 -10.85
C LEU A 206 14.23 27.21 -9.88
N TRP A 207 13.68 26.98 -8.70
CA TRP A 207 14.32 26.23 -7.63
C TRP A 207 13.49 25.03 -7.27
N ASN A 208 14.14 23.89 -7.12
CA ASN A 208 13.59 22.71 -6.53
C ASN A 208 13.84 22.73 -5.02
N ARG A 209 12.79 22.75 -4.21
CA ARG A 209 12.86 22.79 -2.75
C ARG A 209 12.74 21.37 -2.18
N TYR A 210 13.87 20.82 -1.76
CA TYR A 210 13.95 19.55 -1.04
C TYR A 210 13.86 19.82 0.47
N MET A 211 12.85 19.26 1.15
CA MET A 211 12.56 19.54 2.57
C MET A 211 12.52 21.06 2.84
N THR A 212 12.39 21.54 4.09
CA THR A 212 12.13 22.98 4.31
C THR A 212 13.32 23.91 3.99
N ASN A 213 14.56 23.41 3.84
CA ASN A 213 15.76 24.25 3.82
C ASN A 213 16.78 24.00 2.70
N THR A 214 16.57 23.06 1.76
CA THR A 214 17.52 22.85 0.65
C THR A 214 16.92 23.20 -0.71
N TYR A 215 17.61 24.05 -1.47
CA TYR A 215 17.19 24.52 -2.78
C TYR A 215 18.22 24.11 -3.83
N GLU A 216 17.78 23.41 -4.87
CA GLU A 216 18.58 23.10 -6.05
C GLU A 216 18.06 23.91 -7.23
N GLN A 217 18.94 24.66 -7.90
CA GLN A 217 18.50 25.44 -9.06
C GLN A 217 18.30 24.53 -10.27
N LEU A 218 17.12 24.63 -10.90
CA LEU A 218 16.85 23.93 -12.15
C LEU A 218 17.37 24.77 -13.32
N THR A 219 18.63 24.56 -13.71
CA THR A 219 19.34 25.41 -14.69
C THR A 219 19.18 24.97 -16.15
N LYS A 220 18.60 23.78 -16.39
CA LYS A 220 18.46 23.19 -17.73
C LYS A 220 16.99 23.21 -18.16
N PRO A 221 16.54 24.23 -18.92
CA PRO A 221 15.14 24.37 -19.30
C PRO A 221 14.61 23.22 -20.17
N ASP A 222 15.49 22.61 -20.97
CA ASP A 222 15.14 21.51 -21.89
C ASP A 222 15.03 20.15 -21.19
N ASN A 223 15.47 20.02 -19.93
CA ASN A 223 15.30 18.78 -19.20
C ASN A 223 13.81 18.51 -18.99
N THR A 224 13.38 17.26 -19.14
CA THR A 224 12.02 16.88 -18.74
C THR A 224 11.88 16.83 -17.21
N VAL A 225 10.64 16.82 -16.71
CA VAL A 225 10.30 16.57 -15.30
C VAL A 225 11.04 15.32 -14.80
N GLN A 226 11.04 14.26 -15.62
CA GLN A 226 11.79 13.04 -15.33
C GLN A 226 13.31 13.25 -15.34
N ASP A 227 13.86 13.91 -16.37
CA ASP A 227 15.31 14.15 -16.50
C ASP A 227 15.87 15.04 -15.37
N ALA A 228 15.02 15.92 -14.81
CA ALA A 228 15.31 16.72 -13.63
C ALA A 228 15.15 15.98 -12.29
N GLY A 229 14.71 14.72 -12.32
CA GLY A 229 14.53 13.90 -11.11
C GLY A 229 13.40 14.38 -10.19
N LEU A 230 12.38 15.04 -10.76
CA LEU A 230 11.24 15.52 -9.99
C LEU A 230 10.26 14.37 -9.70
N TYR A 231 9.65 14.39 -8.51
CA TYR A 231 8.74 13.34 -8.03
C TYR A 231 7.43 13.92 -7.48
N GLN A 232 6.45 13.03 -7.25
CA GLN A 232 5.11 13.36 -6.78
C GLN A 232 5.14 14.22 -5.51
N GLY A 233 4.43 15.35 -5.53
CA GLY A 233 4.25 16.26 -4.40
C GLY A 233 5.43 17.22 -4.14
N GLN A 234 6.41 17.27 -5.02
CA GLN A 234 7.61 18.10 -4.86
C GLN A 234 7.31 19.59 -5.00
N VAL A 235 8.02 20.43 -4.23
CA VAL A 235 7.81 21.87 -4.19
C VAL A 235 8.80 22.58 -5.12
N LEU A 236 8.29 23.35 -6.07
CA LEU A 236 9.07 24.22 -6.94
C LEU A 236 8.79 25.68 -6.62
N VAL A 237 9.87 26.46 -6.51
CA VAL A 237 9.83 27.88 -6.16
C VAL A 237 10.35 28.71 -7.31
N ILE A 238 9.56 29.67 -7.77
CA ILE A 238 9.99 30.64 -8.77
C ILE A 238 10.45 31.93 -8.08
N GLU A 239 11.69 32.33 -8.34
CA GLU A 239 12.29 33.55 -7.83
C GLU A 239 12.34 34.58 -8.96
N GLN A 240 11.83 35.79 -8.70
CA GLN A 240 11.90 36.91 -9.65
C GLN A 240 13.10 37.80 -9.34
N ARG A 241 13.78 38.30 -10.37
CA ARG A 241 14.83 39.30 -10.19
C ARG A 241 14.25 40.65 -9.74
N ASN A 242 14.88 41.28 -8.76
CA ASN A 242 14.46 42.59 -8.25
C ASN A 242 14.72 43.71 -9.29
N ALA A 243 14.00 44.82 -9.17
CA ALA A 243 14.16 45.98 -10.06
C ALA A 243 15.56 46.65 -9.96
N ASP A 244 16.25 46.48 -8.84
CA ASP A 244 17.63 46.94 -8.63
C ASP A 244 18.69 46.00 -9.24
N GLY A 245 18.24 44.93 -9.91
CA GLY A 245 19.10 43.91 -10.53
C GLY A 245 19.63 42.85 -9.57
N THR A 246 19.29 42.91 -8.28
CA THR A 246 19.67 41.90 -7.27
C THR A 246 18.70 40.71 -7.29
N TRP A 247 19.13 39.58 -6.72
CA TRP A 247 18.26 38.43 -6.49
C TRP A 247 17.80 38.43 -5.02
N PRO A 248 16.51 38.19 -4.72
CA PRO A 248 15.99 38.10 -3.35
C PRO A 248 16.89 37.29 -2.41
N ARG A 249 17.34 36.10 -2.85
CA ARG A 249 18.18 35.20 -2.04
C ARG A 249 19.65 35.62 -1.91
N GLN A 250 20.10 36.65 -2.62
CA GLN A 250 21.50 37.12 -2.66
C GLN A 250 21.79 38.28 -1.67
N SER A 251 20.77 38.79 -0.98
CA SER A 251 20.84 40.05 -0.21
C SER A 251 21.29 39.92 1.26
N GLN A 252 21.87 38.79 1.68
CA GLN A 252 22.53 38.65 2.99
C GLN A 252 24.05 38.44 2.89
N THR A 253 24.75 39.29 2.14
CA THR A 253 26.19 39.55 2.36
C THR A 253 26.54 40.99 1.94
N LYS A 254 26.65 41.92 2.90
CA LYS A 254 27.36 43.22 2.73
C LYS A 254 28.76 43.02 3.32
N SER A 255 29.89 43.54 2.83
CA SER A 255 30.32 44.25 1.62
C SER A 255 31.85 44.41 1.75
N SER A 256 32.64 44.37 0.67
CA SER A 256 33.60 45.44 0.35
C SER A 256 34.21 45.30 -1.05
N THR A 257 33.78 46.24 -1.88
CA THR A 257 34.28 46.82 -3.12
C THR A 257 35.78 46.71 -3.43
N ALA A 258 36.10 46.35 -4.68
CA ALA A 258 37.06 47.09 -5.54
C ALA A 258 36.97 46.69 -7.03
N THR A 259 36.33 47.58 -7.80
CA THR A 259 36.57 48.02 -9.20
C THR A 259 36.91 47.06 -10.36
N SER A 260 36.16 47.29 -11.43
CA SER A 260 36.16 46.78 -12.79
C SER A 260 37.45 46.98 -13.60
N ARG A 261 37.65 46.11 -14.62
CA ARG A 261 37.98 46.47 -16.01
C ARG A 261 37.89 45.25 -16.95
N ASN A 262 37.13 45.40 -18.04
CA ASN A 262 37.10 44.53 -19.21
C ASN A 262 38.34 44.76 -20.10
N PHE A 263 38.76 43.77 -20.90
CA PHE A 263 38.98 43.82 -22.37
C PHE A 263 39.86 42.65 -22.91
N THR A 264 39.25 41.86 -23.80
CA THR A 264 39.71 41.29 -25.11
C THR A 264 41.11 40.67 -25.38
N THR A 265 41.02 39.45 -25.93
CA THR A 265 41.71 38.85 -27.11
C THR A 265 43.20 38.44 -27.13
N SER A 266 43.38 37.16 -27.48
CA SER A 266 44.36 36.55 -28.41
C SER A 266 45.65 35.88 -27.89
N GLY A 267 45.85 34.60 -28.31
CA GLY A 267 47.03 34.19 -29.09
C GLY A 267 48.22 33.46 -28.43
N LYS A 268 48.24 32.12 -28.58
CA LYS A 268 49.41 31.22 -28.82
C LYS A 268 50.37 30.80 -27.69
N SER A 269 50.41 29.47 -27.51
CA SER A 269 51.52 28.49 -27.40
C SER A 269 52.80 28.72 -26.57
N SER A 270 53.03 27.73 -25.68
CA SER A 270 54.26 26.94 -25.42
C SER A 270 54.93 27.04 -24.04
N SER A 271 54.92 25.87 -23.38
CA SER A 271 55.93 25.21 -22.51
C SER A 271 56.41 25.84 -21.18
N SER A 272 56.27 24.99 -20.16
CA SER A 272 57.23 24.63 -19.09
C SER A 272 57.21 25.29 -17.69
N TYR A 273 56.76 24.47 -16.72
CA TYR A 273 57.17 24.25 -15.31
C TYR A 273 57.54 25.44 -14.37
N SER A 274 56.72 25.64 -13.32
CA SER A 274 57.05 25.40 -11.89
C SER A 274 56.18 26.22 -10.90
N SER A 275 55.42 25.51 -10.07
CA SER A 275 55.01 25.76 -8.65
C SER A 275 54.74 27.19 -8.14
N SER A 276 53.49 27.49 -7.73
CA SER A 276 52.97 27.25 -6.36
C SER A 276 51.77 28.17 -5.96
N SER A 277 50.78 27.54 -5.31
CA SER A 277 49.87 28.02 -4.25
C SER A 277 48.69 28.98 -4.52
N SER A 278 47.47 28.43 -4.36
CA SER A 278 46.34 28.84 -3.47
C SER A 278 44.97 28.61 -4.15
N PRO A 279 43.82 28.68 -3.44
CA PRO A 279 43.30 27.73 -2.45
C PRO A 279 41.92 27.16 -2.88
N SER A 280 41.61 25.90 -2.52
CA SER A 280 40.26 25.33 -2.67
C SER A 280 39.50 25.41 -1.36
N SER A 281 38.29 25.99 -1.42
CA SER A 281 37.33 26.07 -0.32
C SER A 281 36.40 24.87 -0.33
N THR A 282 36.67 23.93 0.58
CA THR A 282 35.82 22.81 0.99
C THR A 282 34.68 23.35 1.85
N MET A 283 33.44 22.95 1.58
CA MET A 283 32.29 23.18 2.46
C MET A 283 31.63 21.84 2.77
N THR A 284 32.00 21.29 3.92
CA THR A 284 31.31 20.19 4.62
C THR A 284 30.14 20.77 5.44
N ASN A 285 29.08 19.97 5.61
CA ASN A 285 28.07 19.99 6.68
C ASN A 285 27.14 18.79 6.37
N GLY A 286 26.82 17.85 7.25
CA GLY A 286 26.79 17.90 8.71
C GLY A 286 25.42 17.42 9.19
N ASP A 287 25.31 16.09 9.32
CA ASP A 287 24.50 15.24 10.21
C ASP A 287 22.97 15.34 10.45
N SER A 288 22.37 14.15 10.31
CA SER A 288 21.58 13.38 11.28
C SER A 288 20.36 13.99 12.00
N SER A 289 19.23 13.36 11.70
CA SER A 289 17.99 13.33 12.46
C SER A 289 18.04 12.32 13.62
N THR A 290 17.55 12.71 14.80
CA THR A 290 16.79 11.80 15.66
C THR A 290 15.79 12.54 16.56
N TYR A 291 14.67 11.83 16.76
CA TYR A 291 13.60 11.96 17.76
C TYR A 291 12.28 12.62 17.34
N ALA A 292 11.32 11.70 17.21
CA ALA A 292 10.00 11.71 17.79
C ALA A 292 9.67 12.83 18.80
N LEU A 293 8.45 13.29 18.59
CA LEU A 293 7.58 14.11 19.43
C LEU A 293 7.67 13.82 20.93
N ASN A 294 7.84 14.90 21.69
CA ASN A 294 7.41 15.01 23.08
C ASN A 294 5.91 15.30 23.14
N ASN A 295 5.23 14.75 24.15
CA ASN A 295 3.97 15.27 24.66
C ASN A 295 4.17 15.78 26.09
N SER A 296 3.41 16.82 26.42
CA SER A 296 3.63 17.75 27.54
C SER A 296 3.22 17.23 28.92
N SER A 297 3.86 17.74 30.00
CA SER A 297 3.16 18.39 31.12
C SER A 297 4.09 18.88 32.26
N ASN A 298 3.72 20.07 32.78
CA ASN A 298 4.09 20.80 34.00
C ASN A 298 4.92 20.10 35.11
N THR A 299 5.91 20.80 35.67
CA THR A 299 5.83 21.48 36.99
C THR A 299 7.17 22.09 37.43
N SER A 300 7.05 23.20 38.17
CA SER A 300 8.09 24.04 38.77
C SER A 300 8.99 23.36 39.81
N LYS A 301 10.31 23.67 39.82
CA LYS A 301 11.07 24.29 40.94
C LYS A 301 12.60 24.12 40.78
N GLY A 302 13.31 25.26 40.83
CA GLY A 302 14.63 25.53 41.43
C GLY A 302 15.81 24.56 41.23
N GLY A 303 16.94 25.10 40.75
CA GLY A 303 18.26 24.48 40.99
C GLY A 303 19.39 24.99 40.08
N TYR A 304 20.20 25.90 40.62
CA TYR A 304 21.62 26.20 40.32
C TYR A 304 22.26 25.66 39.02
N THR A 305 22.58 26.56 38.10
CA THR A 305 23.59 26.38 37.04
C THR A 305 25.00 26.74 37.54
N PRO A 306 26.00 25.84 37.45
CA PRO A 306 27.40 26.23 37.36
C PRO A 306 27.82 26.40 35.87
N PRO A 307 28.79 27.28 35.55
CA PRO A 307 29.13 27.62 34.18
C PRO A 307 30.11 26.59 33.61
N TYR A 308 29.79 25.98 32.47
CA TYR A 308 30.78 25.21 31.72
C TYR A 308 31.09 25.87 30.36
N SER A 309 32.25 26.53 30.37
CA SER A 309 33.24 26.63 29.31
C SER A 309 32.84 26.11 27.93
N SER A 310 32.77 27.02 26.97
CA SER A 310 32.76 26.75 25.53
C SER A 310 34.03 26.02 25.12
N TYR A 311 33.93 24.72 24.84
CA TYR A 311 34.93 24.01 24.05
C TYR A 311 34.40 23.86 22.64
N ASN A 312 35.05 24.56 21.70
CA ASN A 312 34.92 24.31 20.27
C ASN A 312 35.29 22.86 19.99
N TYR A 313 34.30 21.99 19.77
CA TYR A 313 34.54 20.68 19.17
C TYR A 313 34.90 20.89 17.71
N ARG A 314 36.19 20.74 17.40
CA ARG A 314 36.67 20.50 16.05
C ARG A 314 36.12 19.13 15.64
N GLU A 315 35.34 19.05 14.56
CA GLU A 315 34.92 17.76 14.00
C GLU A 315 36.14 16.84 13.87
N PRO A 316 36.06 15.58 14.34
CA PRO A 316 37.16 14.64 14.16
C PRO A 316 37.37 14.45 12.65
N SER A 317 38.61 14.64 12.20
CA SER A 317 39.02 14.39 10.82
C SER A 317 38.52 13.02 10.37
N SER A 318 37.70 12.98 9.31
CA SER A 318 37.23 11.73 8.73
C SER A 318 38.44 10.91 8.26
N HIS A 319 38.45 9.63 8.58
CA HIS A 319 39.54 8.73 8.19
C HIS A 319 39.19 8.11 6.83
N PRO A 320 40.13 8.05 5.86
CA PRO A 320 39.92 7.37 4.59
C PRO A 320 39.34 5.96 4.76
N GLY A 321 38.22 5.69 4.10
CA GLY A 321 37.54 4.39 4.17
C GLY A 321 36.53 4.25 5.32
N LEU A 322 36.54 5.15 6.31
CA LEU A 322 35.54 5.22 7.39
C LEU A 322 34.48 6.31 7.12
N CYS A 323 34.00 6.38 5.87
CA CYS A 323 32.98 7.32 5.43
C CYS A 323 31.64 6.59 5.21
N GLY A 324 30.57 7.08 5.83
CA GLY A 324 29.21 6.56 5.67
C GLY A 324 28.63 6.79 4.27
N LEU A 325 27.50 6.14 3.98
CA LEU A 325 26.71 6.38 2.77
C LEU A 325 25.30 6.83 3.14
N SER A 326 24.88 7.98 2.59
CA SER A 326 23.52 8.50 2.79
C SER A 326 22.50 7.57 2.14
N ASN A 327 21.42 7.26 2.87
CA ASN A 327 20.31 6.47 2.34
C ASN A 327 19.39 7.38 1.51
N LEU A 328 19.14 7.02 0.25
CA LEU A 328 18.33 7.82 -0.68
C LEU A 328 16.83 7.45 -0.65
N GLY A 329 16.42 6.64 0.33
CA GLY A 329 15.07 6.08 0.48
C GLY A 329 15.15 4.66 1.04
N ASN A 330 14.95 3.66 0.19
CA ASN A 330 15.17 2.24 0.53
C ASN A 330 16.48 1.69 -0.06
N THR A 331 17.57 2.47 -0.05
CA THR A 331 18.85 2.09 -0.67
C THR A 331 19.85 1.47 0.32
N CYS A 332 19.40 1.00 1.48
CA CYS A 332 20.27 0.35 2.46
C CYS A 332 20.95 -0.92 1.91
N PHE A 333 20.27 -1.65 1.01
CA PHE A 333 20.83 -2.81 0.31
C PHE A 333 22.08 -2.43 -0.51
N MET A 334 21.99 -1.31 -1.22
CA MET A 334 23.09 -0.77 -2.03
C MET A 334 24.22 -0.22 -1.17
N ASN A 335 23.88 0.53 -0.12
CA ASN A 335 24.88 1.08 0.79
C ASN A 335 25.70 -0.03 1.45
N SER A 336 25.04 -1.13 1.85
CA SER A 336 25.70 -2.29 2.46
C SER A 336 26.67 -2.98 1.48
N ALA A 337 26.21 -3.27 0.26
CA ALA A 337 27.05 -3.88 -0.78
C ALA A 337 28.26 -3.00 -1.15
N LEU A 338 28.05 -1.69 -1.29
CA LEU A 338 29.10 -0.72 -1.63
C LEU A 338 30.15 -0.58 -0.52
N GLN A 339 29.73 -0.59 0.75
CA GLN A 339 30.66 -0.55 1.87
C GLN A 339 31.54 -1.80 1.92
N CYS A 340 30.97 -3.00 1.67
CA CYS A 340 31.73 -4.24 1.57
C CYS A 340 32.77 -4.21 0.45
N LEU A 341 32.39 -3.74 -0.74
CA LEU A 341 33.32 -3.64 -1.87
C LEU A 341 34.40 -2.56 -1.63
N SER A 342 34.02 -1.40 -1.09
CA SER A 342 34.92 -0.30 -0.74
C SER A 342 35.98 -0.70 0.29
N ASN A 343 35.64 -1.65 1.17
CA ASN A 343 36.55 -2.19 2.18
C ASN A 343 37.23 -3.49 1.76
N THR A 344 37.34 -3.74 0.44
CA THR A 344 38.17 -4.81 -0.13
C THR A 344 39.50 -4.20 -0.60
N PRO A 345 40.59 -4.23 0.20
CA PRO A 345 41.77 -3.40 -0.05
C PRO A 345 42.45 -3.60 -1.41
N PRO A 346 42.55 -4.82 -1.98
CA PRO A 346 43.09 -5.00 -3.33
C PRO A 346 42.27 -4.24 -4.40
N LEU A 347 40.94 -4.32 -4.34
CA LEU A 347 40.05 -3.67 -5.29
C LEU A 347 40.11 -2.14 -5.13
N THR A 348 40.05 -1.66 -3.89
CA THR A 348 40.07 -0.22 -3.59
C THR A 348 41.36 0.44 -4.03
N ARG A 349 42.52 -0.19 -3.77
CA ARG A 349 43.82 0.34 -4.20
C ARG A 349 43.90 0.46 -5.72
N TYR A 350 43.41 -0.54 -6.45
CA TYR A 350 43.37 -0.53 -7.91
C TYR A 350 42.57 0.64 -8.49
N PHE A 351 41.43 0.99 -7.87
CA PHE A 351 40.66 2.17 -8.29
C PHE A 351 41.32 3.49 -7.86
N LEU A 352 41.90 3.56 -6.66
CA LEU A 352 42.58 4.76 -6.17
C LEU A 352 43.90 5.05 -6.91
N SER A 353 44.59 4.03 -7.41
CA SER A 353 45.81 4.15 -8.23
C SER A 353 45.53 4.43 -9.71
N ASP A 354 44.27 4.61 -10.09
CA ASP A 354 43.83 4.82 -11.48
C ASP A 354 44.21 3.69 -12.46
N GLU A 355 44.59 2.50 -11.97
CA GLU A 355 44.97 1.36 -12.82
C GLU A 355 43.82 0.92 -13.74
N TYR A 356 42.59 1.00 -13.24
CA TYR A 356 41.37 0.71 -13.98
C TYR A 356 41.27 1.45 -15.31
N LYS A 357 41.80 2.68 -15.42
CA LYS A 357 41.72 3.48 -16.65
C LYS A 357 42.41 2.82 -17.84
N LYS A 358 43.44 2.01 -17.60
CA LYS A 358 44.18 1.29 -18.65
C LYS A 358 43.45 0.04 -19.12
N GLU A 359 42.58 -0.51 -18.28
CA GLU A 359 41.90 -1.79 -18.49
C GLU A 359 40.43 -1.63 -18.91
N ILE A 360 39.88 -0.41 -18.84
CA ILE A 360 38.53 -0.11 -19.34
C ILE A 360 38.37 -0.57 -20.79
N ASN A 361 37.38 -1.43 -20.99
CA ASN A 361 37.02 -2.01 -22.27
C ASN A 361 35.67 -1.47 -22.75
N ARG A 362 35.68 -0.28 -23.34
CA ARG A 362 34.45 0.39 -23.83
C ARG A 362 33.77 -0.32 -25.00
N GLU A 363 34.51 -1.16 -25.70
CA GLU A 363 34.06 -1.86 -26.91
C GLU A 363 33.48 -3.24 -26.59
N ASN A 364 33.56 -3.71 -25.34
CA ASN A 364 33.01 -5.00 -24.95
C ASN A 364 31.48 -4.98 -25.07
N PRO A 365 30.88 -5.78 -25.96
CA PRO A 365 29.43 -5.81 -26.13
C PRO A 365 28.69 -6.38 -24.89
N LEU A 366 29.40 -7.10 -24.01
CA LEU A 366 28.87 -7.59 -22.74
C LEU A 366 29.13 -6.62 -21.57
N GLY A 367 29.92 -5.58 -21.80
CA GLY A 367 30.22 -4.55 -20.81
C GLY A 367 29.22 -3.39 -20.82
N MET A 368 29.39 -2.48 -19.86
CA MET A 368 28.56 -1.30 -19.64
C MET A 368 29.30 -0.05 -20.15
N ARG A 369 30.09 -0.21 -21.23
CA ARG A 369 30.89 0.83 -21.90
C ARG A 369 31.93 1.51 -20.99
N GLY A 370 32.31 0.87 -19.90
CA GLY A 370 33.19 1.42 -18.87
C GLY A 370 32.52 2.42 -17.93
N GLU A 371 31.21 2.65 -18.06
CA GLU A 371 30.51 3.70 -17.32
C GLU A 371 30.32 3.34 -15.84
N ILE A 372 30.05 2.06 -15.54
CA ILE A 372 29.93 1.58 -14.16
C ILE A 372 31.29 1.60 -13.47
N ALA A 373 32.35 1.16 -14.15
CA ALA A 373 33.71 1.23 -13.59
C ALA A 373 34.15 2.66 -13.27
N VAL A 374 33.84 3.64 -14.13
CA VAL A 374 34.16 5.05 -13.89
C VAL A 374 33.37 5.62 -12.71
N ALA A 375 32.05 5.38 -12.67
CA ALA A 375 31.21 5.86 -11.59
C ALA A 375 31.57 5.23 -10.24
N TYR A 376 31.95 3.96 -10.24
CA TYR A 376 32.45 3.28 -9.04
C TYR A 376 33.77 3.91 -8.56
N ALA A 377 34.71 4.16 -9.48
CA ALA A 377 35.99 4.80 -9.14
C ALA A 377 35.83 6.20 -8.54
N GLU A 378 34.87 6.99 -9.04
CA GLU A 378 34.52 8.30 -8.49
C GLU A 378 33.96 8.19 -7.07
N LEU A 379 33.05 7.24 -6.84
CA LEU A 379 32.49 6.99 -5.53
C LEU A 379 33.56 6.54 -4.52
N ILE A 380 34.45 5.63 -4.91
CA ILE A 380 35.55 5.16 -4.05
C ILE A 380 36.48 6.32 -3.68
N ARG A 381 36.81 7.21 -4.61
CA ARG A 381 37.60 8.43 -4.30
C ARG A 381 36.90 9.32 -3.28
N GLN A 382 35.58 9.47 -3.36
CA GLN A 382 34.84 10.26 -2.37
C GLN A 382 34.86 9.60 -0.98
N ILE A 383 34.59 8.30 -0.91
CA ILE A 383 34.58 7.53 0.36
C ILE A 383 35.98 7.49 1.01
N TRP A 384 37.04 7.42 0.21
CA TRP A 384 38.43 7.33 0.68
C TRP A 384 39.18 8.68 0.68
N SER A 385 38.48 9.79 0.46
CA SER A 385 39.09 11.14 0.49
C SER A 385 39.57 11.54 1.89
N GLY A 386 38.91 11.06 2.95
CA GLY A 386 39.11 11.54 4.32
C GLY A 386 38.51 12.95 4.55
N GLU A 387 37.80 13.50 3.58
CA GLU A 387 37.23 14.86 3.66
C GLU A 387 35.79 14.86 4.22
N ASN A 388 35.05 13.76 4.03
CA ASN A 388 33.64 13.67 4.39
C ASN A 388 33.38 12.53 5.37
N SER A 389 32.49 12.75 6.35
CA SER A 389 32.00 11.69 7.24
C SER A 389 30.95 10.79 6.56
N TYR A 390 30.29 11.28 5.52
CA TYR A 390 29.37 10.51 4.66
C TYR A 390 29.31 11.04 3.23
N VAL A 391 28.90 10.19 2.28
CA VAL A 391 28.72 10.51 0.85
C VAL A 391 27.35 10.03 0.35
N ALA A 392 26.70 10.79 -0.53
CA ALA A 392 25.45 10.37 -1.17
C ALA A 392 25.73 9.75 -2.55
N PRO A 393 25.49 8.43 -2.76
CA PRO A 393 25.87 7.73 -4.00
C PRO A 393 24.88 7.97 -5.16
N ARG A 394 24.41 9.21 -5.37
CA ARG A 394 23.36 9.54 -6.35
C ARG A 394 23.76 9.23 -7.80
N MET A 395 24.96 9.65 -8.19
CA MET A 395 25.50 9.41 -9.53
C MET A 395 25.69 7.92 -9.79
N PHE A 396 26.22 7.20 -8.80
CA PHE A 396 26.39 5.76 -8.88
C PHE A 396 25.05 5.02 -8.98
N LYS A 397 24.07 5.35 -8.13
CA LYS A 397 22.70 4.79 -8.17
C LYS A 397 22.04 5.01 -9.53
N THR A 398 22.27 6.17 -10.13
CA THR A 398 21.75 6.52 -11.46
C THR A 398 22.35 5.61 -12.54
N GLN A 399 23.66 5.35 -12.49
CA GLN A 399 24.33 4.44 -13.42
C GLN A 399 23.87 2.99 -13.24
N VAL A 400 23.73 2.53 -11.99
CA VAL A 400 23.19 1.19 -11.70
C VAL A 400 21.78 1.05 -12.30
N GLY A 401 20.88 1.99 -12.03
CA GLY A 401 19.50 1.94 -12.55
C GLY A 401 19.40 2.01 -14.07
N ARG A 402 20.43 2.51 -14.76
CA ARG A 402 20.49 2.54 -16.22
C ARG A 402 20.75 1.16 -16.82
N PHE A 403 21.69 0.40 -16.23
CA PHE A 403 22.11 -0.90 -16.74
C PHE A 403 21.36 -2.08 -16.09
N ALA A 404 20.74 -1.84 -14.94
CA ALA A 404 19.85 -2.76 -14.25
C ALA A 404 18.55 -2.03 -13.83
N PRO A 405 17.55 -1.96 -14.72
CA PRO A 405 16.31 -1.21 -14.50
C PRO A 405 15.54 -1.59 -13.23
N GLN A 406 15.68 -2.81 -12.71
CA GLN A 406 15.07 -3.22 -11.44
C GLN A 406 15.53 -2.37 -10.24
N PHE A 407 16.74 -1.80 -10.31
CA PHE A 407 17.29 -0.93 -9.27
C PHE A 407 17.05 0.57 -9.52
N SER A 408 16.29 0.93 -10.57
CA SER A 408 15.99 2.34 -10.91
C SER A 408 15.07 3.01 -9.89
N GLY A 409 14.14 2.24 -9.30
CA GLY A 409 13.19 2.70 -8.29
C GLY A 409 13.79 2.93 -6.91
N TYR A 410 12.91 3.08 -5.92
CA TYR A 410 13.24 3.20 -4.50
C TYR A 410 12.56 2.09 -3.69
N GLN A 411 12.30 0.94 -4.31
CA GLN A 411 11.77 -0.24 -3.64
C GLN A 411 12.89 -0.93 -2.85
N GLN A 412 12.50 -1.75 -1.86
CA GLN A 412 13.44 -2.64 -1.20
C GLN A 412 13.92 -3.70 -2.19
N GLN A 413 15.21 -4.04 -2.13
CA GLN A 413 15.86 -4.98 -3.05
C GLN A 413 16.86 -5.86 -2.31
N ASP A 414 17.25 -6.98 -2.92
CA ASP A 414 18.27 -7.87 -2.38
C ASP A 414 19.68 -7.28 -2.58
N SER A 415 20.47 -7.24 -1.50
CA SER A 415 21.85 -6.74 -1.55
C SER A 415 22.78 -7.66 -2.34
N GLN A 416 22.53 -8.97 -2.30
CA GLN A 416 23.31 -9.97 -3.02
C GLN A 416 23.06 -9.87 -4.52
N GLU A 417 21.81 -9.63 -4.94
CA GLU A 417 21.48 -9.44 -6.36
C GLU A 417 22.21 -8.22 -6.93
N LEU A 418 22.19 -7.10 -6.20
CA LEU A 418 22.95 -5.92 -6.59
C LEU A 418 24.46 -6.21 -6.64
N LEU A 419 25.00 -6.89 -5.63
CA LEU A 419 26.43 -7.20 -5.56
C LEU A 419 26.86 -8.07 -6.75
N ALA A 420 26.07 -9.07 -7.12
CA ALA A 420 26.33 -9.92 -8.28
C ALA A 420 26.33 -9.10 -9.57
N PHE A 421 25.31 -8.24 -9.75
CA PHE A 421 25.25 -7.31 -10.90
C PHE A 421 26.49 -6.39 -10.96
N LEU A 422 26.91 -5.82 -9.83
CA LEU A 422 28.06 -4.91 -9.79
C LEU A 422 29.37 -5.62 -10.10
N LEU A 423 29.59 -6.81 -9.53
CA LEU A 423 30.81 -7.59 -9.79
C LEU A 423 30.89 -8.01 -11.26
N ASP A 424 29.78 -8.45 -11.85
CA ASP A 424 29.69 -8.79 -13.28
C ASP A 424 29.90 -7.56 -14.18
N GLY A 425 29.25 -6.44 -13.87
CA GLY A 425 29.42 -5.19 -14.60
C GLY A 425 30.86 -4.65 -14.55
N LEU A 426 31.48 -4.65 -13.37
CA LEU A 426 32.89 -4.29 -13.22
C LEU A 426 33.81 -5.31 -13.91
N HIS A 427 33.47 -6.60 -13.88
CA HIS A 427 34.24 -7.64 -14.56
C HIS A 427 34.28 -7.39 -16.06
N GLU A 428 33.13 -7.19 -16.70
CA GLU A 428 33.03 -7.00 -18.15
C GLU A 428 33.58 -5.63 -18.59
N ASP A 429 33.38 -4.56 -17.81
CA ASP A 429 33.96 -3.23 -18.08
C ASP A 429 35.49 -3.24 -18.01
N LEU A 430 36.09 -4.08 -17.17
CA LEU A 430 37.54 -4.14 -16.91
C LEU A 430 38.18 -5.42 -17.46
N ASN A 431 37.49 -6.12 -18.36
CA ASN A 431 38.03 -7.34 -18.95
C ASN A 431 39.18 -7.01 -19.91
N ARG A 432 40.38 -7.43 -19.53
CA ARG A 432 41.65 -7.29 -20.26
C ARG A 432 41.62 -8.04 -21.60
N VAL A 433 40.76 -9.06 -21.74
CA VAL A 433 40.57 -9.81 -22.99
C VAL A 433 39.57 -9.08 -23.88
N LYS A 434 40.06 -8.49 -24.97
CA LYS A 434 39.20 -7.78 -25.94
C LYS A 434 38.48 -8.70 -26.93
N LYS A 435 39.15 -9.78 -27.36
CA LYS A 435 38.61 -10.74 -28.33
C LYS A 435 38.56 -12.13 -27.71
N LYS A 436 37.36 -12.58 -27.34
CA LYS A 436 37.14 -13.88 -26.68
C LYS A 436 37.33 -15.02 -27.72
N PRO A 437 38.35 -15.90 -27.58
CA PRO A 437 38.53 -17.04 -28.48
C PRO A 437 37.48 -18.13 -28.23
N TYR A 438 37.16 -18.92 -29.26
CA TYR A 438 36.42 -20.17 -29.09
C TYR A 438 37.36 -21.21 -28.46
N LEU A 439 36.89 -21.88 -27.41
CA LEU A 439 37.62 -22.92 -26.70
C LEU A 439 36.68 -24.12 -26.53
N GLU A 440 37.12 -25.28 -27.00
CA GLU A 440 36.41 -26.53 -26.80
C GLU A 440 36.74 -27.11 -25.42
N LEU A 441 35.71 -27.37 -24.63
CA LEU A 441 35.85 -27.99 -23.32
C LEU A 441 36.13 -29.48 -23.48
N LYS A 442 37.26 -29.95 -22.94
CA LYS A 442 37.65 -31.36 -22.96
C LYS A 442 37.31 -32.01 -21.63
N ASP A 443 36.74 -33.21 -21.68
CA ASP A 443 36.53 -34.03 -20.48
C ASP A 443 37.89 -34.37 -19.83
N ALA A 444 37.87 -34.67 -18.54
CA ALA A 444 39.07 -35.01 -17.79
C ALA A 444 39.75 -36.26 -18.37
N ASN A 445 38.98 -37.22 -18.90
CA ASN A 445 39.47 -38.45 -19.55
C ASN A 445 40.52 -39.20 -18.71
N GLY A 446 40.35 -39.22 -17.38
CA GLY A 446 41.27 -39.88 -16.44
C GLY A 446 42.58 -39.12 -16.17
N ARG A 447 42.73 -37.90 -16.69
CA ARG A 447 43.87 -37.03 -16.39
C ARG A 447 43.82 -36.55 -14.93
N PRO A 448 44.97 -36.23 -14.31
CA PRO A 448 45.00 -35.71 -12.95
C PRO A 448 44.24 -34.38 -12.82
N ASP A 449 43.48 -34.23 -11.73
CA ASP A 449 42.70 -33.03 -11.42
C ASP A 449 43.51 -31.74 -11.52
N SER A 450 44.76 -31.74 -11.04
CA SER A 450 45.62 -30.55 -11.07
C SER A 450 45.89 -30.04 -12.48
N VAL A 451 46.01 -30.95 -13.46
CA VAL A 451 46.25 -30.61 -14.86
C VAL A 451 44.96 -30.07 -15.49
N VAL A 452 43.83 -30.73 -15.23
CA VAL A 452 42.52 -30.34 -15.80
C VAL A 452 42.05 -29.01 -15.19
N ALA A 453 42.26 -28.80 -13.90
CA ALA A 453 41.96 -27.55 -13.21
C ALA A 453 42.83 -26.39 -13.73
N ALA A 454 44.13 -26.61 -13.92
CA ALA A 454 45.02 -25.59 -14.50
C ALA A 454 44.64 -25.25 -15.94
N GLU A 455 44.29 -26.25 -16.76
CA GLU A 455 43.79 -26.04 -18.12
C GLU A 455 42.44 -25.28 -18.13
N ALA A 456 41.52 -25.64 -17.23
CA ALA A 456 40.23 -24.95 -17.09
C ALA A 456 40.42 -23.49 -16.66
N TRP A 457 41.33 -23.22 -15.73
CA TRP A 457 41.65 -21.87 -15.28
C TRP A 457 42.32 -21.04 -16.40
N ASP A 458 43.29 -21.59 -17.12
CA ASP A 458 43.92 -20.92 -18.26
C ASP A 458 42.87 -20.59 -19.34
N ASN A 459 42.00 -21.55 -19.66
CA ASN A 459 40.90 -21.35 -20.60
C ASN A 459 39.92 -20.26 -20.12
N HIS A 460 39.62 -20.20 -18.82
CA HIS A 460 38.81 -19.12 -18.25
C HIS A 460 39.49 -17.76 -18.42
N LEU A 461 40.76 -17.64 -18.03
CA LEU A 461 41.56 -16.41 -18.14
C LEU A 461 41.75 -15.93 -19.59
N ARG A 462 41.76 -16.85 -20.57
CA ARG A 462 41.81 -16.49 -21.99
C ARG A 462 40.55 -15.79 -22.50
N ARG A 463 39.45 -15.79 -21.74
CA ARG A 463 38.18 -15.12 -22.07
C ARG A 463 37.78 -14.06 -21.04
N ASN A 464 38.10 -14.29 -19.78
CA ASN A 464 37.64 -13.55 -18.62
C ASN A 464 38.85 -13.26 -17.73
N ASN A 465 39.45 -12.09 -17.90
CA ASN A 465 40.61 -11.67 -17.12
C ASN A 465 40.42 -10.22 -16.70
N SER A 466 40.11 -10.01 -15.42
CA SER A 466 39.94 -8.67 -14.85
C SER A 466 40.30 -8.70 -13.37
N ILE A 467 40.39 -7.51 -12.76
CA ILE A 467 40.60 -7.37 -11.32
C ILE A 467 39.57 -8.13 -10.47
N ILE A 468 38.35 -8.32 -10.98
CA ILE A 468 37.30 -9.08 -10.30
C ILE A 468 37.64 -10.58 -10.27
N VAL A 469 38.17 -11.11 -11.39
CA VAL A 469 38.63 -12.51 -11.47
C VAL A 469 39.80 -12.74 -10.53
N ASP A 470 40.73 -11.78 -10.47
CA ASP A 470 41.92 -11.87 -9.62
C ASP A 470 41.59 -11.98 -8.12
N ILE A 471 40.47 -11.37 -7.68
CA ILE A 471 40.11 -11.24 -6.26
C ILE A 471 39.03 -12.23 -5.82
N PHE A 472 38.02 -12.46 -6.66
CA PHE A 472 36.78 -13.13 -6.23
C PHE A 472 36.53 -14.48 -6.90
N HIS A 473 37.22 -14.81 -7.99
CA HIS A 473 36.93 -16.04 -8.73
C HIS A 473 37.71 -17.24 -8.21
N GLY A 474 37.08 -18.41 -8.24
CA GLY A 474 37.70 -19.71 -7.99
C GLY A 474 37.13 -20.79 -8.92
N LEU A 475 37.49 -22.05 -8.69
CA LEU A 475 36.98 -23.21 -9.43
C LEU A 475 36.22 -24.17 -8.52
N PHE A 476 35.04 -24.60 -8.95
CA PHE A 476 34.40 -25.82 -8.44
C PHE A 476 35.00 -27.04 -9.11
N LYS A 477 35.00 -28.17 -8.40
CA LYS A 477 35.18 -29.49 -9.00
C LYS A 477 33.84 -30.22 -8.94
N SER A 478 33.20 -30.41 -10.09
CA SER A 478 32.01 -31.27 -10.20
C SER A 478 32.44 -32.67 -10.60
N THR A 479 31.97 -33.68 -9.87
CA THR A 479 32.26 -35.09 -10.17
C THR A 479 30.96 -35.85 -10.33
N LEU A 480 30.71 -36.33 -11.54
CA LEU A 480 29.55 -37.13 -11.87
C LEU A 480 30.00 -38.58 -12.04
N VAL A 481 29.42 -39.47 -11.23
CA VAL A 481 29.65 -40.92 -11.33
C VAL A 481 28.38 -41.56 -11.85
N CYS A 482 28.43 -42.14 -13.05
CA CYS A 482 27.30 -42.87 -13.59
C CYS A 482 27.11 -44.18 -12.80
N PRO A 483 25.92 -44.42 -12.22
CA PRO A 483 25.67 -45.62 -11.40
C PRO A 483 25.61 -46.91 -12.23
N GLU A 484 25.34 -46.82 -13.54
CA GLU A 484 25.20 -48.00 -14.41
C GLU A 484 26.53 -48.45 -15.02
N CYS A 485 27.34 -47.51 -15.54
CA CYS A 485 28.58 -47.82 -16.24
C CYS A 485 29.85 -47.43 -15.49
N SER A 486 29.73 -46.89 -14.26
CA SER A 486 30.84 -46.41 -13.43
C SER A 486 31.73 -45.35 -14.10
N LYS A 487 31.29 -44.74 -15.22
CA LYS A 487 32.00 -43.64 -15.86
C LYS A 487 32.03 -42.44 -14.91
N VAL A 488 33.24 -41.96 -14.63
CA VAL A 488 33.48 -40.74 -13.87
C VAL A 488 33.76 -39.61 -14.84
N SER A 489 32.97 -38.54 -14.77
CA SER A 489 33.23 -37.29 -15.48
C SER A 489 33.53 -36.19 -14.46
N VAL A 490 34.60 -35.44 -14.71
CA VAL A 490 35.06 -34.36 -13.83
C VAL A 490 35.12 -33.07 -14.63
N THR A 491 34.43 -32.04 -14.15
CA THR A 491 34.47 -30.69 -14.72
C THR A 491 34.95 -29.68 -13.68
N PHE A 492 35.65 -28.66 -14.14
CA PHE A 492 36.09 -27.54 -13.32
C PHE A 492 35.44 -26.26 -13.81
N ASP A 493 34.58 -25.67 -12.99
CA ASP A 493 33.72 -24.56 -13.38
C ASP A 493 34.04 -23.31 -12.54
N PRO A 494 34.19 -22.12 -13.15
CA PRO A 494 34.49 -20.90 -12.41
C PRO A 494 33.29 -20.45 -11.57
N PHE A 495 33.55 -19.93 -10.37
CA PHE A 495 32.53 -19.32 -9.52
C PHE A 495 33.03 -18.00 -8.92
N CYS A 496 32.10 -17.09 -8.61
CA CYS A 496 32.38 -15.83 -7.91
C CYS A 496 31.76 -15.78 -6.50
N TYR A 497 30.73 -16.58 -6.23
CA TYR A 497 30.03 -16.64 -4.94
C TYR A 497 29.51 -18.06 -4.66
N LEU A 498 29.31 -18.36 -3.38
CA LEU A 498 28.84 -19.66 -2.88
C LEU A 498 27.48 -19.51 -2.19
N THR A 499 26.46 -20.21 -2.67
CA THR A 499 25.15 -20.27 -2.02
C THR A 499 25.16 -21.38 -0.97
N LEU A 500 25.06 -21.00 0.30
CA LEU A 500 25.04 -21.95 1.42
C LEU A 500 23.58 -22.20 1.86
N PRO A 501 23.08 -23.44 1.81
CA PRO A 501 21.75 -23.75 2.33
C PRO A 501 21.75 -23.60 3.86
N LEU A 502 20.90 -22.72 4.37
CA LEU A 502 20.71 -22.56 5.81
C LEU A 502 19.62 -23.52 6.31
N PRO A 503 19.81 -24.19 7.46
CA PRO A 503 18.77 -24.99 8.07
C PRO A 503 17.63 -24.07 8.53
N MET A 504 16.52 -24.08 7.80
CA MET A 504 15.32 -23.35 8.20
C MET A 504 14.62 -24.13 9.31
N LYS A 505 14.31 -23.44 10.43
CA LYS A 505 13.37 -23.99 11.42
C LYS A 505 12.06 -24.26 10.69
N LYS A 506 11.62 -25.52 10.71
CA LYS A 506 10.40 -25.97 10.04
C LYS A 506 9.15 -25.46 10.74
N ASP A 507 9.26 -25.17 12.04
CA ASP A 507 8.16 -24.76 12.89
C ASP A 507 8.38 -23.37 13.47
N ARG A 508 7.28 -22.69 13.81
CA ARG A 508 7.22 -21.43 14.54
C ARG A 508 6.22 -21.54 15.69
N THR A 509 6.38 -20.69 16.69
CA THR A 509 5.43 -20.58 17.81
C THR A 509 4.49 -19.41 17.58
N MET A 510 3.20 -19.59 17.84
CA MET A 510 2.16 -18.58 17.71
C MET A 510 1.30 -18.52 18.97
N GLU A 511 0.88 -17.33 19.36
CA GLU A 511 -0.04 -17.11 20.48
C GLU A 511 -1.39 -16.70 19.92
N VAL A 512 -2.47 -17.33 20.42
CA VAL A 512 -3.84 -17.08 19.97
C VAL A 512 -4.80 -17.09 21.15
N PHE A 513 -5.86 -16.28 21.10
CA PHE A 513 -6.95 -16.28 22.07
C PHE A 513 -8.14 -17.07 21.53
N LEU A 514 -8.51 -18.17 22.18
CA LEU A 514 -9.71 -18.92 21.85
C LEU A 514 -10.92 -18.31 22.55
N VAL A 515 -11.93 -17.91 21.77
CA VAL A 515 -13.22 -17.39 22.23
C VAL A 515 -14.28 -18.47 22.02
N ARG A 516 -14.83 -19.01 23.11
CA ARG A 516 -15.83 -20.09 23.08
C ARG A 516 -17.21 -19.59 22.68
N SER A 517 -18.04 -20.49 22.14
CA SER A 517 -19.45 -20.19 21.83
C SER A 517 -20.30 -20.04 23.10
N ASP A 518 -19.85 -20.56 24.24
CA ASP A 518 -20.46 -20.33 25.55
C ASP A 518 -20.09 -18.91 26.04
N PRO A 519 -21.08 -18.01 26.30
CA PRO A 519 -20.83 -16.64 26.73
C PRO A 519 -20.22 -16.52 28.14
N LEU A 520 -20.36 -17.55 28.98
CA LEU A 520 -19.82 -17.54 30.34
C LEU A 520 -18.32 -17.88 30.38
N CYS A 521 -17.81 -18.51 29.31
CA CYS A 521 -16.39 -18.81 29.18
C CYS A 521 -15.59 -17.55 28.80
N ARG A 522 -14.54 -17.24 29.57
CA ARG A 522 -13.58 -16.18 29.20
C ARG A 522 -12.71 -16.63 28.02
N PRO A 523 -12.26 -15.71 27.15
CA PRO A 523 -11.22 -16.00 26.17
C PRO A 523 -10.00 -16.62 26.86
N LYS A 524 -9.39 -17.62 26.24
CA LYS A 524 -8.22 -18.30 26.81
C LYS A 524 -7.07 -18.26 25.82
N GLN A 525 -5.91 -17.81 26.27
CA GLN A 525 -4.70 -17.77 25.45
C GLN A 525 -4.07 -19.16 25.33
N TYR A 526 -3.64 -19.51 24.12
CA TYR A 526 -2.92 -20.73 23.79
C TYR A 526 -1.63 -20.39 23.05
N ARG A 527 -0.57 -21.11 23.38
CA ARG A 527 0.71 -21.05 22.67
C ARG A 527 0.91 -22.32 21.86
N LEU A 528 0.94 -22.18 20.54
CA LEU A 528 0.90 -23.26 19.56
C LEU A 528 2.21 -23.35 18.81
N THR A 529 2.68 -24.57 18.53
CA THR A 529 3.79 -24.81 17.62
C THR A 529 3.22 -25.31 16.30
N VAL A 530 3.48 -24.58 15.22
CA VAL A 530 2.90 -24.83 13.89
C VAL A 530 3.97 -24.76 12.80
N PRO A 531 3.78 -25.39 11.65
CA PRO A 531 4.72 -25.30 10.54
C PRO A 531 4.88 -23.85 10.07
N LYS A 532 6.11 -23.37 9.89
CA LYS A 532 6.40 -22.00 9.43
C LYS A 532 5.84 -21.73 8.03
N MET A 533 5.79 -22.77 7.19
CA MET A 533 5.21 -22.73 5.84
C MET A 533 3.88 -23.48 5.75
N GLY A 534 3.19 -23.63 6.88
CA GLY A 534 1.85 -24.22 6.95
C GLY A 534 0.76 -23.21 6.60
N VAL A 535 -0.48 -23.68 6.71
CA VAL A 535 -1.70 -22.91 6.47
C VAL A 535 -2.49 -22.70 7.77
N VAL A 536 -3.47 -21.80 7.75
CA VAL A 536 -4.34 -21.53 8.91
C VAL A 536 -5.04 -22.79 9.42
N GLY A 537 -5.37 -23.74 8.54
CA GLY A 537 -5.88 -25.05 8.93
C GLY A 537 -4.93 -25.84 9.86
N ASP A 538 -3.61 -25.68 9.73
CA ASP A 538 -2.63 -26.31 10.64
C ASP A 538 -2.69 -25.69 12.03
N LEU A 539 -2.90 -24.37 12.11
CA LEU A 539 -3.10 -23.64 13.37
C LEU A 539 -4.37 -24.11 14.09
N CYS A 540 -5.50 -24.20 13.37
CA CYS A 540 -6.75 -24.73 13.91
C CYS A 540 -6.60 -26.19 14.36
N SER A 541 -5.89 -27.02 13.60
CA SER A 541 -5.62 -28.42 13.95
C SER A 541 -4.76 -28.55 15.21
N ALA A 542 -3.77 -27.66 15.39
CA ALA A 542 -2.95 -27.62 16.59
C ALA A 542 -3.75 -27.15 17.81
N LEU A 543 -4.58 -26.11 17.65
CA LEU A 543 -5.44 -25.60 18.71
C LEU A 543 -6.51 -26.62 19.12
N SER A 544 -7.11 -27.32 18.16
CA SER A 544 -8.16 -28.32 18.38
C SER A 544 -7.71 -29.41 19.36
N LYS A 545 -6.47 -29.88 19.21
CA LYS A 545 -5.87 -30.89 20.11
C LYS A 545 -5.71 -30.42 21.55
N LEU A 546 -5.57 -29.11 21.79
CA LEU A 546 -5.36 -28.53 23.13
C LEU A 546 -6.62 -27.97 23.77
N SER A 547 -7.63 -27.65 22.95
CA SER A 547 -8.84 -26.94 23.37
C SER A 547 -10.10 -27.78 23.32
N GLU A 548 -10.04 -28.98 22.72
CA GLU A 548 -11.17 -29.89 22.50
C GLU A 548 -12.26 -29.30 21.59
N VAL A 549 -11.98 -28.18 20.91
CA VAL A 549 -12.87 -27.60 19.90
C VAL A 549 -12.52 -28.21 18.54
N PRO A 550 -13.49 -28.73 17.76
CA PRO A 550 -13.22 -29.21 16.41
C PRO A 550 -12.67 -28.08 15.51
N ALA A 551 -11.66 -28.40 14.68
CA ALA A 551 -11.01 -27.41 13.83
C ALA A 551 -11.96 -26.79 12.79
N GLU A 552 -12.95 -27.56 12.33
CA GLU A 552 -14.01 -27.09 11.44
C GLU A 552 -14.90 -26.01 12.07
N ASN A 553 -14.99 -25.97 13.40
CA ASN A 553 -15.77 -24.99 14.14
C ASN A 553 -14.96 -23.74 14.51
N MET A 554 -13.77 -23.54 13.93
CA MET A 554 -12.91 -22.41 14.24
C MET A 554 -12.93 -21.37 13.12
N VAL A 555 -12.94 -20.10 13.50
CA VAL A 555 -12.68 -18.96 12.59
C VAL A 555 -11.53 -18.16 13.16
N VAL A 556 -10.43 -18.05 12.42
CA VAL A 556 -9.23 -17.31 12.84
C VAL A 556 -9.33 -15.88 12.34
N THR A 557 -9.06 -14.92 13.21
CA THR A 557 -9.14 -13.49 12.91
C THR A 557 -7.98 -12.73 13.53
N ASP A 558 -7.59 -11.65 12.87
CA ASP A 558 -6.75 -10.57 13.42
C ASP A 558 -7.68 -9.43 13.84
N VAL A 559 -7.60 -9.05 15.12
CA VAL A 559 -8.44 -7.99 15.70
C VAL A 559 -7.54 -6.81 16.03
N TYR A 560 -7.83 -5.66 15.44
CA TYR A 560 -7.09 -4.42 15.69
C TYR A 560 -8.07 -3.29 15.90
N ASN A 561 -7.83 -2.42 16.89
CA ASN A 561 -8.66 -1.23 17.14
C ASN A 561 -10.18 -1.55 17.16
N HIS A 562 -10.59 -2.57 17.92
CA HIS A 562 -11.98 -2.97 18.16
C HIS A 562 -12.79 -3.46 16.94
N HIS A 563 -12.13 -3.79 15.82
CA HIS A 563 -12.78 -4.40 14.64
C HIS A 563 -11.98 -5.59 14.12
N PHE A 564 -12.60 -6.40 13.26
CA PHE A 564 -11.92 -7.45 12.52
C PHE A 564 -11.08 -6.82 11.41
N HIS A 565 -9.77 -6.71 11.65
CA HIS A 565 -8.84 -6.24 10.63
C HIS A 565 -8.70 -7.27 9.50
N LYS A 566 -8.68 -8.56 9.87
CA LYS A 566 -8.71 -9.67 8.90
C LYS A 566 -9.42 -10.90 9.46
N ILE A 567 -10.20 -11.58 8.62
CA ILE A 567 -10.76 -12.91 8.88
C ILE A 567 -10.07 -13.86 7.90
N PHE A 568 -9.33 -14.84 8.41
CA PHE A 568 -8.49 -15.70 7.59
C PHE A 568 -9.26 -16.90 7.04
N GLN A 569 -8.97 -17.27 5.79
CA GLN A 569 -9.41 -18.55 5.22
C GLN A 569 -8.47 -19.70 5.63
N MET A 570 -8.97 -20.93 5.64
CA MET A 570 -8.23 -22.11 6.13
C MET A 570 -7.00 -22.46 5.29
N ASP A 571 -6.98 -22.07 4.02
CA ASP A 571 -5.90 -22.29 3.05
C ASP A 571 -4.88 -21.14 2.99
N GLU A 572 -5.10 -20.06 3.73
CA GLU A 572 -4.13 -18.97 3.80
C GLU A 572 -2.84 -19.40 4.50
N MET A 573 -1.70 -18.90 3.98
CA MET A 573 -0.39 -19.21 4.53
C MET A 573 -0.14 -18.51 5.86
N LEU A 574 0.44 -19.24 6.81
CA LEU A 574 0.79 -18.71 8.12
C LEU A 574 1.83 -17.58 8.05
N ASN A 575 2.73 -17.57 7.06
CA ASN A 575 3.73 -16.52 6.89
C ASN A 575 3.15 -15.10 6.69
N HIS A 576 1.87 -14.98 6.31
CA HIS A 576 1.17 -13.70 6.19
C HIS A 576 0.71 -13.12 7.54
N ILE A 577 0.77 -13.93 8.61
CA ILE A 577 0.48 -13.51 9.98
C ILE A 577 1.80 -13.09 10.63
N MET A 578 1.85 -11.84 11.09
CA MET A 578 3.00 -11.22 11.72
C MET A 578 3.03 -11.55 13.22
N GLU A 579 4.21 -11.47 13.84
CA GLU A 579 4.39 -11.77 15.27
C GLU A 579 3.69 -10.78 16.21
N LYS A 580 3.27 -9.62 15.70
CA LYS A 580 2.62 -8.54 16.45
C LYS A 580 1.09 -8.54 16.31
N ASP A 581 0.52 -9.45 15.54
CA ASP A 581 -0.91 -9.49 15.26
C ASP A 581 -1.65 -10.14 16.44
N ASP A 582 -2.74 -9.52 16.89
CA ASP A 582 -3.54 -10.03 17.99
C ASP A 582 -4.56 -11.03 17.46
N LEU A 583 -4.19 -12.31 17.49
CA LEU A 583 -4.99 -13.38 16.93
C LEU A 583 -6.08 -13.88 17.88
N PHE A 584 -7.32 -13.85 17.39
CA PHE A 584 -8.47 -14.45 18.05
C PHE A 584 -9.03 -15.57 17.19
N VAL A 585 -9.34 -16.71 17.82
CA VAL A 585 -10.00 -17.86 17.20
C VAL A 585 -11.37 -17.99 17.82
N TYR A 586 -12.43 -17.82 17.03
CA TYR A 586 -13.80 -17.93 17.49
C TYR A 586 -14.35 -19.32 17.21
N GLU A 587 -14.95 -19.94 18.23
CA GLU A 587 -15.76 -21.14 18.06
C GLU A 587 -17.13 -20.75 17.48
N VAL A 588 -17.47 -21.36 16.34
CA VAL A 588 -18.70 -21.11 15.59
C VAL A 588 -19.41 -22.44 15.30
N LYS A 589 -20.72 -22.38 15.07
CA LYS A 589 -21.46 -23.55 14.62
C LYS A 589 -21.25 -23.73 13.13
N THR A 590 -20.69 -24.86 12.72
CA THR A 590 -20.72 -25.30 11.33
C THR A 590 -21.76 -26.42 11.18
N GLY A 591 -22.69 -26.25 10.24
CA GLY A 591 -23.83 -27.15 10.12
C GLY A 591 -24.28 -27.33 8.68
N LYS A 592 -23.95 -28.50 8.13
CA LYS A 592 -24.75 -29.24 7.14
C LYS A 592 -25.52 -30.41 7.80
N SER A 593 -25.58 -30.45 9.13
CA SER A 593 -26.30 -31.46 9.90
C SER A 593 -27.52 -30.83 10.55
N ASP A 594 -28.69 -31.42 10.29
CA ASP A 594 -30.04 -31.06 10.75
C ASP A 594 -30.69 -29.85 10.07
N ASP A 595 -31.08 -29.96 8.79
CA ASP A 595 -32.04 -29.11 8.02
C ASP A 595 -31.97 -27.56 8.15
N LEU A 596 -30.97 -27.04 8.87
CA LEU A 596 -30.78 -25.65 9.26
C LEU A 596 -29.36 -25.27 8.84
N GLU A 597 -29.27 -24.58 7.71
CA GLU A 597 -28.02 -23.97 7.26
C GLU A 597 -27.69 -22.79 8.21
N TRP A 598 -26.49 -22.76 8.78
CA TRP A 598 -26.03 -21.69 9.66
C TRP A 598 -25.14 -20.70 8.88
N ILE A 599 -25.22 -19.43 9.24
CA ILE A 599 -24.27 -18.39 8.80
C ILE A 599 -23.58 -17.79 10.02
N THR A 600 -22.31 -17.43 9.87
CA THR A 600 -21.54 -16.74 10.91
C THR A 600 -21.46 -15.27 10.55
N LEU A 601 -21.81 -14.40 11.51
CA LEU A 601 -21.80 -12.96 11.34
C LEU A 601 -20.73 -12.31 12.23
N PRO A 602 -19.86 -11.47 11.67
CA PRO A 602 -19.00 -10.60 12.45
C PRO A 602 -19.81 -9.44 13.03
N ILE A 603 -19.71 -9.26 14.36
CA ILE A 603 -20.38 -8.23 15.14
C ILE A 603 -19.35 -7.31 15.78
N CYS A 604 -19.45 -6.01 15.49
CA CYS A 604 -18.62 -4.96 16.11
C CYS A 604 -19.46 -4.08 17.03
N PHE A 605 -18.86 -3.48 18.06
CA PHE A 605 -19.61 -2.69 19.04
C PHE A 605 -19.32 -1.21 18.83
N ARG A 606 -20.38 -0.39 18.75
CA ARG A 606 -20.29 1.05 18.56
C ARG A 606 -21.07 1.78 19.63
N GLU A 607 -20.51 2.88 20.12
CA GLU A 607 -21.18 3.82 21.01
C GLU A 607 -21.59 5.06 20.21
N ARG A 608 -22.88 5.42 20.22
CA ARG A 608 -23.40 6.64 19.58
C ARG A 608 -23.26 7.82 20.52
N ARG A 609 -22.47 8.82 20.13
CA ARG A 609 -22.35 10.09 20.85
C ARG A 609 -23.13 11.19 20.14
N TYR A 610 -24.10 11.79 20.85
CA TYR A 610 -24.75 13.01 20.41
C TYR A 610 -23.82 14.20 20.64
N ARG A 611 -23.21 14.74 19.57
CA ARG A 611 -22.57 16.06 19.61
C ARG A 611 -23.63 17.12 19.32
N GLN A 612 -23.52 18.28 19.97
CA GLN A 612 -24.44 19.42 19.85
C GLN A 612 -24.47 20.10 18.46
N ALA A 613 -23.91 19.49 17.41
CA ALA A 613 -23.97 19.96 16.03
C ALA A 613 -24.13 18.76 15.06
N THR A 614 -25.36 18.56 14.59
CA THR A 614 -25.86 17.88 13.37
C THR A 614 -25.23 16.59 12.78
N THR A 615 -24.19 15.98 13.34
CA THR A 615 -23.73 14.63 12.97
C THR A 615 -23.46 13.78 14.21
N ALA A 616 -24.28 12.73 14.39
CA ALA A 616 -24.03 11.71 15.40
C ALA A 616 -22.74 10.95 15.01
N GLY A 617 -21.74 10.94 15.89
CA GLY A 617 -20.50 10.19 15.69
C GLY A 617 -20.55 8.86 16.43
N THR A 618 -20.15 7.77 15.78
CA THR A 618 -20.00 6.44 16.42
C THR A 618 -18.54 6.17 16.74
N ILE A 619 -18.27 5.55 17.90
CA ILE A 619 -16.93 5.14 18.33
C ILE A 619 -16.94 3.63 18.59
N LEU A 620 -15.99 2.89 18.00
CA LEU A 620 -15.83 1.46 18.25
C LEU A 620 -15.28 1.21 19.66
N PHE A 621 -15.72 0.14 20.31
CA PHE A 621 -15.22 -0.28 21.62
C PHE A 621 -15.33 -1.79 21.80
N GLY A 622 -14.73 -2.30 22.89
CA GLY A 622 -14.85 -3.71 23.28
C GLY A 622 -14.18 -4.68 22.31
N GLN A 623 -14.41 -5.97 22.55
CA GLN A 623 -13.93 -7.03 21.66
C GLN A 623 -15.06 -7.44 20.71
N PRO A 624 -14.80 -7.47 19.38
CA PRO A 624 -15.82 -7.89 18.43
C PRO A 624 -16.18 -9.37 18.61
N LEU A 625 -17.38 -9.76 18.17
CA LEU A 625 -17.91 -11.11 18.35
C LEU A 625 -18.19 -11.77 17.00
N MET A 626 -17.99 -13.09 16.95
CA MET A 626 -18.54 -13.93 15.89
C MET A 626 -19.77 -14.66 16.41
N VAL A 627 -20.89 -14.56 15.68
CA VAL A 627 -22.17 -15.15 16.09
C VAL A 627 -22.74 -15.99 14.96
N SER A 628 -23.03 -17.26 15.25
CA SER A 628 -23.73 -18.15 14.33
C SER A 628 -25.24 -18.00 14.44
N VAL A 629 -25.90 -17.72 13.34
CA VAL A 629 -27.37 -17.60 13.25
C VAL A 629 -27.93 -18.51 12.15
N PRO A 630 -29.18 -18.96 12.25
CA PRO A 630 -29.82 -19.70 11.15
C PRO A 630 -29.88 -18.83 9.87
N LYS A 631 -29.64 -19.41 8.70
CA LYS A 631 -29.68 -18.71 7.42
C LYS A 631 -31.08 -18.29 7.01
N HIS A 632 -32.08 -19.05 7.43
CA HIS A 632 -33.48 -18.87 7.07
C HIS A 632 -34.31 -18.56 8.30
N ASN A 633 -35.38 -17.78 8.09
CA ASN A 633 -36.42 -17.49 9.07
C ASN A 633 -35.97 -16.75 10.35
N VAL A 634 -34.85 -16.00 10.30
CA VAL A 634 -34.40 -15.16 11.43
C VAL A 634 -35.01 -13.77 11.33
N THR A 635 -35.63 -13.31 12.41
CA THR A 635 -36.16 -11.93 12.55
C THR A 635 -35.15 -11.02 13.27
N SER A 636 -35.42 -9.70 13.28
CA SER A 636 -34.62 -8.75 14.07
C SER A 636 -34.66 -9.04 15.59
N ASP A 637 -35.80 -9.53 16.09
CA ASP A 637 -35.94 -9.94 17.50
C ASP A 637 -35.10 -11.18 17.79
N ASP A 638 -35.12 -12.19 16.90
CA ASP A 638 -34.30 -13.40 17.07
C ASP A 638 -32.81 -13.07 17.10
N LEU A 639 -32.35 -12.21 16.18
CA LEU A 639 -30.96 -11.75 16.17
C LEU A 639 -30.61 -10.98 17.45
N TYR A 640 -31.54 -10.14 17.95
CA TYR A 640 -31.34 -9.40 19.20
C TYR A 640 -31.14 -10.34 20.39
N GLU A 641 -32.00 -11.34 20.57
CA GLU A 641 -31.90 -12.31 21.66
C GLU A 641 -30.63 -13.17 21.57
N ILE A 642 -30.25 -13.60 20.35
CA ILE A 642 -29.00 -14.36 20.15
C ILE A 642 -27.78 -13.53 20.56
N VAL A 643 -27.72 -12.27 20.12
CA VAL A 643 -26.59 -11.37 20.43
C VAL A 643 -26.59 -10.99 21.91
N LEU A 644 -27.76 -10.72 22.49
CA LEU A 644 -27.91 -10.45 23.92
C LEU A 644 -27.43 -11.62 24.77
N GLY A 645 -27.79 -12.85 24.40
CA GLY A 645 -27.29 -14.07 25.04
C GLY A 645 -25.77 -14.19 24.96
N ARG A 646 -25.17 -13.83 23.82
CA ARG A 646 -23.69 -13.79 23.67
C ARG A 646 -23.02 -12.73 24.52
N LEU A 647 -23.72 -11.65 24.83
CA LEU A 647 -23.24 -10.55 25.67
C LEU A 647 -23.57 -10.73 27.16
N GLN A 648 -24.23 -11.81 27.56
CA GLN A 648 -24.77 -11.96 28.92
C GLN A 648 -23.74 -11.70 30.03
N ARG A 649 -22.48 -12.10 29.83
CA ARG A 649 -21.37 -11.86 30.78
C ARG A 649 -20.99 -10.38 30.89
N TYR A 650 -21.17 -9.60 29.83
CA TYR A 650 -20.84 -8.18 29.76
C TYR A 650 -22.02 -7.28 30.10
N ILE A 651 -23.17 -7.83 30.48
CA ILE A 651 -24.38 -7.05 30.76
C ILE A 651 -24.72 -7.08 32.25
N LYS A 652 -24.78 -5.90 32.87
CA LYS A 652 -25.28 -5.67 34.22
C LYS A 652 -26.80 -5.60 34.19
N TYR A 653 -27.49 -6.44 34.96
CA TYR A 653 -28.91 -6.27 35.23
C TYR A 653 -29.06 -5.51 36.55
N PRO A 654 -29.70 -4.33 36.57
CA PRO A 654 -30.02 -3.69 37.82
C PRO A 654 -30.99 -4.59 38.60
N GLU A 655 -30.70 -4.83 39.87
CA GLU A 655 -31.65 -5.50 40.77
C GLU A 655 -32.98 -4.74 40.73
N SER A 656 -34.08 -5.48 40.55
CA SER A 656 -35.42 -4.94 40.35
C SER A 656 -35.82 -4.05 41.53
N LYS A 657 -35.67 -2.74 41.38
CA LYS A 657 -36.50 -1.67 41.97
C LYS A 657 -36.17 -0.35 41.26
N VAL A 658 -37.22 0.36 40.87
CA VAL A 658 -37.26 1.70 40.27
C VAL A 658 -37.10 1.77 38.74
N TYR A 659 -38.17 1.41 38.02
CA TYR A 659 -38.63 2.18 36.87
C TYR A 659 -40.17 2.25 36.89
N SER A 660 -40.72 3.12 37.73
CA SER A 660 -42.08 3.60 37.54
C SER A 660 -42.06 4.71 36.50
N CYS A 661 -42.66 4.41 35.35
CA CYS A 661 -43.18 5.30 34.31
C CYS A 661 -43.02 6.81 34.56
N LEU A 662 -42.05 7.44 33.90
CA LEU A 662 -42.12 8.87 33.58
C LEU A 662 -42.87 9.03 32.26
N SER A 663 -44.20 9.11 32.35
CA SER A 663 -45.03 9.65 31.28
C SER A 663 -46.14 10.49 31.90
N SER A 664 -45.91 11.80 31.97
CA SER A 664 -46.87 12.90 31.79
C SER A 664 -46.38 14.14 32.53
N ASP A 665 -45.77 15.08 31.82
CA ASP A 665 -45.78 16.48 32.25
C ASP A 665 -46.71 17.27 31.33
N ASN A 666 -47.95 17.40 31.79
CA ASN A 666 -48.84 18.49 31.41
C ASN A 666 -48.85 19.45 32.60
N ARG A 667 -48.49 20.71 32.34
CA ARG A 667 -48.41 21.81 33.31
C ARG A 667 -49.70 21.96 34.13
N THR A 668 -49.61 21.97 35.47
CA THR A 668 -50.16 23.05 36.35
C THR A 668 -49.86 22.83 37.84
N CYS A 669 -49.13 23.80 38.42
CA CYS A 669 -49.39 24.56 39.66
C CYS A 669 -49.68 23.90 41.03
N ASN A 670 -48.80 24.27 41.97
CA ASN A 670 -49.03 24.84 43.32
C ASN A 670 -48.78 24.01 44.59
N GLY A 671 -47.92 24.60 45.45
CA GLY A 671 -47.99 24.57 46.91
C GLY A 671 -46.96 23.66 47.60
N SER A 672 -45.84 24.19 48.11
CA SER A 672 -45.63 24.61 49.54
C SER A 672 -45.57 23.41 50.50
N ASN A 673 -44.60 23.18 51.40
CA ASN A 673 -43.48 23.88 52.02
C ASN A 673 -42.43 22.78 52.40
N GLY A 674 -41.12 23.04 52.43
CA GLY A 674 -40.36 23.33 53.68
C GLY A 674 -40.30 22.11 54.64
N THR A 675 -39.17 21.61 55.16
CA THR A 675 -37.89 22.25 55.49
C THR A 675 -36.94 21.21 56.15
N TYR A 676 -35.64 21.32 55.84
CA TYR A 676 -34.41 21.10 56.65
C TYR A 676 -34.09 19.73 57.30
N GLU A 677 -32.93 19.15 56.93
CA GLU A 677 -31.60 19.15 57.63
C GLU A 677 -31.40 17.81 58.36
N ASP A 678 -30.47 16.97 57.88
CA ASP A 678 -29.11 16.73 58.45
C ASP A 678 -29.20 15.47 59.32
N GLU A 679 -28.24 14.56 59.47
CA GLU A 679 -26.87 14.39 59.04
C GLU A 679 -26.53 12.90 59.30
N GLU A 680 -25.47 12.41 58.64
CA GLU A 680 -24.51 11.40 59.12
C GLU A 680 -24.90 9.94 59.44
N MET A 681 -24.43 9.08 58.53
CA MET A 681 -23.48 7.97 58.74
C MET A 681 -23.78 6.80 59.71
N ASN A 682 -24.06 5.67 59.04
CA ASN A 682 -23.30 4.41 59.03
C ASN A 682 -23.50 3.31 60.10
N HIS A 683 -23.70 2.11 59.54
CA HIS A 683 -23.47 0.74 60.05
C HIS A 683 -24.38 0.25 61.19
N GLN A 684 -24.80 -1.02 61.30
CA GLN A 684 -24.87 -2.23 60.49
C GLN A 684 -25.76 -3.21 61.31
N GLU A 685 -26.23 -4.31 60.69
CA GLU A 685 -26.75 -5.57 61.28
C GLU A 685 -28.24 -5.71 61.71
N GLU A 686 -28.97 -6.50 60.90
CA GLU A 686 -29.80 -7.69 61.17
C GLU A 686 -31.03 -7.70 62.16
N ASP A 687 -32.19 -8.02 61.54
CA ASP A 687 -33.17 -9.08 61.87
C ASP A 687 -34.35 -8.96 62.88
N GLN A 688 -35.52 -9.42 62.35
CA GLN A 688 -36.67 -10.15 62.95
C GLN A 688 -37.98 -9.42 63.44
N GLU A 689 -39.10 -9.87 62.83
CA GLU A 689 -40.47 -10.26 63.33
C GLU A 689 -41.20 -9.38 64.41
N GLU A 690 -42.53 -9.16 64.47
CA GLU A 690 -43.76 -9.93 64.14
C GLU A 690 -45.04 -9.04 64.35
N ALA A 691 -46.14 -9.26 63.58
CA ALA A 691 -47.63 -9.13 63.80
C ALA A 691 -48.29 -7.92 64.57
N PRO A 692 -49.65 -7.69 64.62
CA PRO A 692 -50.83 -8.52 64.25
C PRO A 692 -52.08 -7.84 63.55
N GLU A 693 -53.05 -8.71 63.17
CA GLU A 693 -54.55 -8.72 62.99
C GLU A 693 -55.40 -7.40 63.06
N ASP A 694 -56.64 -7.21 62.52
CA ASP A 694 -57.77 -8.12 62.21
C ASP A 694 -58.98 -7.41 61.47
N PHE A 695 -59.95 -8.22 61.00
CA PHE A 695 -61.42 -8.04 60.76
C PHE A 695 -62.11 -7.77 59.38
N ASN A 696 -62.87 -8.82 58.97
CA ASN A 696 -64.23 -8.95 58.34
C ASN A 696 -64.54 -8.42 56.92
N GLU A 697 -65.36 -9.06 56.05
CA GLU A 697 -66.43 -10.07 56.21
C GLU A 697 -66.83 -10.70 54.83
N GLN A 698 -67.12 -12.03 54.82
CA GLN A 698 -68.21 -12.80 54.15
C GLN A 698 -68.72 -12.48 52.70
N SER A 699 -69.22 -13.40 51.86
CA SER A 699 -69.57 -14.84 51.90
C SER A 699 -70.04 -15.34 50.50
N ASP A 700 -69.78 -16.62 50.22
CA ASP A 700 -70.65 -17.68 49.62
C ASP A 700 -71.27 -17.67 48.20
N GLU A 701 -70.97 -18.78 47.49
CA GLU A 701 -71.88 -19.74 46.79
C GLU A 701 -72.75 -19.29 45.58
N SER A 702 -73.23 -20.11 44.65
CA SER A 702 -72.98 -21.45 44.06
C SER A 702 -74.05 -21.64 42.93
N VAL A 703 -73.93 -22.72 42.12
CA VAL A 703 -75.01 -23.40 41.32
C VAL A 703 -75.26 -23.07 39.82
N GLU A 704 -74.85 -24.06 39.00
CA GLU A 704 -75.51 -24.87 37.93
C GLU A 704 -76.33 -24.30 36.72
N ASP A 705 -75.91 -24.80 35.55
CA ASP A 705 -76.62 -25.41 34.40
C ASP A 705 -77.82 -24.74 33.68
N GLU A 706 -77.74 -24.65 32.35
CA GLU A 706 -78.61 -25.42 31.43
C GLU A 706 -78.21 -25.32 29.93
N ASN A 707 -78.54 -26.38 29.19
CA ASN A 707 -78.24 -26.72 27.79
C ASN A 707 -78.94 -25.87 26.72
N SER A 708 -78.33 -25.75 25.52
CA SER A 708 -79.04 -25.72 24.23
C SER A 708 -78.08 -25.89 23.03
N GLU A 709 -78.32 -26.92 22.20
CA GLU A 709 -77.67 -27.16 20.90
C GLU A 709 -78.10 -26.14 19.82
N GLY A 710 -77.24 -25.91 18.82
CA GLY A 710 -77.57 -25.19 17.58
C GLY A 710 -76.35 -24.88 16.71
N GLY A 711 -76.32 -25.37 15.46
CA GLY A 711 -75.12 -25.50 14.62
C GLY A 711 -74.75 -24.35 13.66
N CYS A 712 -73.62 -24.61 12.98
CA CYS A 712 -73.02 -23.97 11.78
C CYS A 712 -72.37 -22.57 11.86
N SER A 713 -71.06 -22.54 11.56
CA SER A 713 -70.12 -21.43 11.29
C SER A 713 -70.54 -20.52 10.10
N PRO A 714 -69.81 -19.41 9.71
CA PRO A 714 -68.54 -18.87 10.22
C PRO A 714 -68.42 -17.32 10.33
N CYS A 715 -67.25 -16.88 10.81
CA CYS A 715 -66.58 -15.57 10.65
C CYS A 715 -66.71 -14.48 11.74
N ASN A 716 -65.51 -14.10 12.22
CA ASN A 716 -64.98 -12.75 12.49
C ASN A 716 -65.02 -12.15 13.91
N LYS A 717 -63.78 -11.94 14.38
CA LYS A 717 -63.23 -10.90 15.29
C LYS A 717 -63.29 -11.16 16.80
N MET A 718 -62.11 -11.39 17.38
CA MET A 718 -61.72 -10.90 18.71
C MET A 718 -60.25 -10.45 18.73
N PRO A 719 -59.86 -9.56 19.68
CA PRO A 719 -58.80 -8.56 19.51
C PRO A 719 -57.43 -8.95 20.07
N LYS A 720 -56.43 -8.17 19.67
CA LYS A 720 -54.99 -8.25 19.99
C LYS A 720 -54.71 -8.21 21.49
N LYS A 721 -53.85 -9.12 21.97
CA LYS A 721 -53.19 -9.04 23.29
C LYS A 721 -52.11 -7.96 23.27
N ALA A 722 -52.06 -7.17 24.34
CA ALA A 722 -51.06 -6.14 24.60
C ALA A 722 -49.65 -6.74 24.69
N GLN A 723 -48.71 -6.16 23.96
CA GLN A 723 -47.30 -6.55 23.90
C GLN A 723 -46.53 -5.71 24.92
N ASP A 724 -45.89 -6.39 25.85
CA ASP A 724 -45.00 -5.84 26.88
C ASP A 724 -43.73 -5.28 26.21
N CYS A 725 -43.58 -3.97 26.12
CA CYS A 725 -42.44 -3.32 25.46
C CYS A 725 -41.23 -3.27 26.40
N ARG A 726 -40.44 -4.35 26.47
CA ARG A 726 -39.05 -4.26 26.98
C ARG A 726 -38.23 -3.39 26.02
N LYS A 727 -37.65 -2.30 26.53
CA LYS A 727 -36.76 -1.41 25.76
C LYS A 727 -35.46 -2.16 25.40
N ARG A 728 -35.14 -2.27 24.11
CA ARG A 728 -33.86 -2.87 23.64
C ARG A 728 -32.66 -2.03 24.12
N LEU A 729 -31.57 -2.71 24.53
CA LEU A 729 -30.34 -2.09 25.06
C LEU A 729 -29.45 -1.49 23.95
N PHE A 730 -29.51 -2.07 22.76
CA PHE A 730 -28.77 -1.63 21.58
C PHE A 730 -29.60 -1.82 20.31
N THR A 731 -29.23 -1.12 19.26
CA THR A 731 -29.82 -1.26 17.92
C THR A 731 -28.81 -1.87 16.95
N PHE A 732 -29.27 -2.44 15.83
CA PHE A 732 -28.39 -2.99 14.82
C PHE A 732 -28.25 -2.07 13.61
N SER A 733 -27.05 -2.04 13.05
CA SER A 733 -26.74 -1.36 11.78
C SER A 733 -25.88 -2.27 10.90
N LEU A 734 -26.15 -2.32 9.60
CA LEU A 734 -25.24 -2.99 8.66
C LEU A 734 -24.12 -2.02 8.32
N VAL A 735 -22.89 -2.48 8.45
CA VAL A 735 -21.70 -1.63 8.32
C VAL A 735 -20.71 -2.22 7.32
N ASN A 736 -19.78 -1.38 6.87
CA ASN A 736 -18.63 -1.83 6.09
C ASN A 736 -17.71 -2.73 6.93
N SER A 737 -16.70 -3.34 6.31
CA SER A 737 -15.74 -4.23 6.98
C SER A 737 -14.95 -3.56 8.12
N TYR A 738 -14.81 -2.24 8.09
CA TYR A 738 -14.16 -1.46 9.14
C TYR A 738 -15.11 -1.07 10.29
N ALA A 739 -16.39 -1.44 10.19
CA ALA A 739 -17.44 -1.07 11.11
C ALA A 739 -17.60 0.45 11.37
N THR A 740 -17.17 1.29 10.42
CA THR A 740 -17.17 2.76 10.58
C THR A 740 -18.34 3.42 9.86
N SER A 741 -18.73 2.91 8.69
CA SER A 741 -19.78 3.50 7.86
C SER A 741 -20.96 2.56 7.75
N GLU A 742 -22.18 3.11 7.82
CA GLU A 742 -23.41 2.37 7.60
C GLU A 742 -23.59 2.10 6.10
N VAL A 743 -23.86 0.85 5.76
CA VAL A 743 -24.05 0.37 4.38
C VAL A 743 -25.51 -0.02 4.14
N GLY A 744 -26.31 -0.17 5.21
CA GLY A 744 -27.74 -0.40 5.13
C GLY A 744 -28.42 -0.50 6.49
N SER A 745 -29.75 -0.55 6.48
CA SER A 745 -30.58 -0.73 7.68
C SER A 745 -31.08 -2.17 7.77
N ILE A 746 -31.07 -2.74 8.98
CA ILE A 746 -31.76 -4.01 9.25
C ILE A 746 -33.27 -3.73 9.29
N PRO A 747 -34.11 -4.40 8.47
CA PRO A 747 -35.55 -4.18 8.46
C PRO A 747 -36.17 -4.51 9.81
N SER A 748 -37.10 -3.67 10.27
CA SER A 748 -37.77 -3.78 11.57
C SER A 748 -38.87 -4.86 11.58
N GLU A 749 -39.40 -5.24 10.41
CA GLU A 749 -40.44 -6.26 10.27
C GLU A 749 -40.08 -7.26 9.15
N GLY A 750 -40.35 -8.55 9.38
CA GLY A 750 -40.09 -9.63 8.42
C GLY A 750 -38.77 -10.38 8.64
N PHE A 751 -38.50 -11.35 7.76
CA PHE A 751 -37.29 -12.17 7.83
C PHE A 751 -36.06 -11.44 7.27
N LEU A 752 -34.95 -11.54 7.99
CA LEU A 752 -33.67 -10.94 7.61
C LEU A 752 -33.03 -11.73 6.47
N LYS A 753 -32.60 -11.03 5.41
CA LYS A 753 -31.76 -11.58 4.35
C LYS A 753 -30.29 -11.31 4.66
N LEU A 754 -29.72 -12.11 5.56
CA LEU A 754 -28.33 -11.99 5.98
C LEU A 754 -27.44 -12.86 5.09
N ASN A 755 -26.27 -12.37 4.72
CA ASN A 755 -25.24 -13.14 4.03
C ASN A 755 -23.99 -13.24 4.91
N SER A 756 -23.11 -14.20 4.62
CA SER A 756 -21.86 -14.42 5.37
C SER A 756 -20.84 -13.29 5.26
N PHE A 757 -21.08 -12.29 4.41
CA PHE A 757 -20.20 -11.14 4.21
C PHE A 757 -20.73 -9.88 4.92
N SER A 758 -21.92 -9.94 5.53
CA SER A 758 -22.51 -8.81 6.25
C SER A 758 -21.82 -8.61 7.59
N THR A 759 -21.19 -7.45 7.78
CA THR A 759 -20.74 -7.01 9.12
C THR A 759 -21.86 -6.24 9.81
N VAL A 760 -22.15 -6.62 11.05
CA VAL A 760 -23.22 -6.01 11.86
C VAL A 760 -22.58 -5.20 12.98
N ALA A 761 -23.02 -3.96 13.16
CA ALA A 761 -22.69 -3.19 14.35
C ALA A 761 -23.84 -3.25 15.36
N ILE A 762 -23.52 -3.44 16.64
CA ILE A 762 -24.43 -3.12 17.73
C ILE A 762 -24.16 -1.71 18.21
N ASP A 763 -25.16 -0.85 18.06
CA ASP A 763 -25.10 0.55 18.43
C ASP A 763 -25.73 0.76 19.80
N TRP A 764 -24.90 1.09 20.76
CA TRP A 764 -25.29 1.46 22.10
C TRP A 764 -25.45 2.97 22.21
N ASP A 765 -26.49 3.40 22.89
CA ASP A 765 -26.59 4.77 23.41
C ASP A 765 -25.66 4.94 24.62
N THR A 766 -24.99 6.09 24.74
CA THR A 766 -24.01 6.35 25.82
C THR A 766 -24.60 6.15 27.22
N GLU A 767 -25.84 6.55 27.48
CA GLU A 767 -26.47 6.39 28.80
C GLU A 767 -26.77 4.92 29.08
N THR A 768 -27.26 4.21 28.07
CA THR A 768 -27.61 2.78 28.19
C THR A 768 -26.36 1.93 28.37
N LYS A 769 -25.27 2.20 27.61
CA LYS A 769 -23.99 1.50 27.79
C LYS A 769 -23.46 1.69 29.21
N LYS A 770 -23.46 2.93 29.71
CA LYS A 770 -22.94 3.24 31.05
C LYS A 770 -23.68 2.50 32.18
N LEU A 771 -24.99 2.27 32.01
CA LEU A 771 -25.83 1.59 33.00
C LEU A 771 -25.73 0.07 32.92
N PHE A 772 -25.67 -0.48 31.71
CA PHE A 772 -25.89 -1.91 31.49
C PHE A 772 -24.67 -2.65 30.94
N TYR A 773 -23.62 -2.01 30.43
CA TYR A 773 -22.42 -2.68 29.92
C TYR A 773 -21.31 -2.69 30.97
N ASP A 774 -20.69 -3.85 31.20
CA ASP A 774 -19.57 -4.00 32.12
C ASP A 774 -18.23 -3.88 31.40
N ASP A 775 -17.72 -2.65 31.26
CA ASP A 775 -16.41 -2.41 30.64
C ASP A 775 -15.28 -3.16 31.39
N GLN A 776 -15.38 -3.34 32.72
CA GLN A 776 -14.35 -4.05 33.48
C GLN A 776 -14.32 -5.54 33.14
N GLU A 777 -15.47 -6.22 33.19
CA GLU A 777 -15.54 -7.65 32.83
C GLU A 777 -15.22 -7.89 31.34
N ALA A 778 -15.45 -6.89 30.48
CA ALA A 778 -15.09 -6.95 29.07
C ALA A 778 -13.58 -6.77 28.79
N GLU A 779 -12.83 -6.10 29.68
CA GLU A 779 -11.39 -5.86 29.56
C GLU A 779 -10.52 -6.95 30.21
N VAL A 780 -11.08 -7.78 31.10
CA VAL A 780 -10.34 -8.91 31.70
C VAL A 780 -10.28 -10.09 30.72
N ASN A 781 -9.23 -10.09 29.88
CA ASN A 781 -8.84 -11.20 29.02
C ASN A 781 -7.78 -12.11 29.67
#